data_AF-A0A553N6P9-F1
#
_entry.id   AF-A0A553N6P9-F1
#
_cell.length_a   1.000
_cell.length_b   1.000
_cell.length_c   1.000
_cell.angle_alpha   90.00
_cell.angle_beta   90.00
_cell.angle_gamma   90.00
#
_symmetry.space_group_name_H-M   'P 1'
#
loop_
_entity.id
_entity.type
_entity.pdbx_description
1 polymer ?
#
loop_
_entity_poly.entity_id
_entity_poly.type
_entity_poly.pdbx_seq_one_letter_code
_entity_poly.pdbx_strand_id
1 'polypeptide(L)'
;MAKQLAQIHHESVLDSLDRLCGFFPQSVQSSCDDLLKFLGPFLLKELTAKTSPDVLCYQLQICHVDPGKSMCHLFPLPMDLNSINSASIKRIDVPESYQRNINGDPWFCYVPGVRQLCDIIDNVYGKLTPGLDLDHDRFSPIEKFRGSLWRGRDCSDFRSDVHPGRRSIQEDLFFDSNCNGIFGANHNTSIGYEEELCGGTGQRGVIYIGDSVGAHFHAPPPWFTPKLLSERVLTNLTSVLSNEFDWPDLGFATGFQNSSMPDLIQGQVDSIYLRMRERNLCNHRDYQNLARNGAESNNTLMYMKSISRDPTQDHPAIVFYSLVGNDVCNEYHDTLTHMTSPELFYENTITGLRYLEAHLPPNSHVILIGLVDANVIYDAMAQRFHPLGQYNRDLTNDDLYAWFNCMEIGPCHGWMTSNVTVRLATTERAKKLNQVLQKVAKTEKFTNFDVHYISNPFRIVMKEWVAGGGQLWQLIEPVDSFHPTQGAQPLIAEALWRTLEKRLPHVLGPMIQTDCGETCDTTITGPLGKYFNVLQKDFDCEDIVTNPILDYSSTSDKPPRLDELSDSIKSKFTYGNQFGLEYLYLDDSNGVTHNLKWTEQEVEQYRQSYRLGKLHGLYGFKACHDIGQHIRDHIQEQVQDGHVLVIGSQVPWLEAILLEHGAKKVTTLEYVPIDNQHPDLEVLDPKEFRKRFTEGALPQFDAMATFSSLEHSGLGRYGDGINPWGDLITMAKAWCVMRPGGRALVGVPVGYDAVLFNGCKLYGHLQLSHLFTNFEQIYTEANMTINAKDIPGEDRKYTNLFDYQPIFIIQKPLIDNKSEL
;
A
#
# COMPACT_ATOMS: atom_id res chain seq x y z
N MET A 1 29.33 21.24 -22.43
CA MET A 1 28.25 21.38 -23.43
C MET A 1 28.63 22.26 -24.62
N ALA A 2 28.81 23.58 -24.47
CA ALA A 2 29.06 24.48 -25.61
C ALA A 2 30.22 24.09 -26.54
N LYS A 3 31.34 23.59 -26.00
CA LYS A 3 32.45 23.05 -26.81
C LYS A 3 32.05 21.89 -27.72
N GLN A 4 31.19 20.99 -27.23
CA GLN A 4 30.74 19.84 -27.99
C GLN A 4 29.69 20.25 -29.04
N LEU A 5 28.82 21.21 -28.72
CA LEU A 5 27.92 21.81 -29.71
C LEU A 5 28.70 22.49 -30.85
N ALA A 6 29.78 23.21 -30.54
CA ALA A 6 30.64 23.84 -31.55
C ALA A 6 31.26 22.81 -32.50
N GLN A 7 31.71 21.68 -31.95
CA GLN A 7 32.20 20.55 -32.74
C GLN A 7 31.12 19.93 -33.62
N ILE A 8 29.89 19.79 -33.11
CA ILE A 8 28.75 19.19 -33.83
C ILE A 8 28.24 20.10 -34.96
N HIS A 9 28.14 21.40 -34.69
CA HIS A 9 27.56 22.39 -35.63
C HIS A 9 28.61 23.09 -36.50
N HIS A 10 29.89 22.75 -36.33
CA HIS A 10 31.01 23.38 -37.06
C HIS A 10 31.04 24.91 -36.94
N GLU A 11 30.73 25.42 -35.75
CA GLU A 11 30.65 26.85 -35.43
C GLU A 11 31.65 27.24 -34.33
N SER A 12 31.78 28.54 -34.03
CA SER A 12 32.61 28.97 -32.91
C SER A 12 31.94 28.61 -31.58
N VAL A 13 32.72 28.44 -30.51
CA VAL A 13 32.14 28.18 -29.18
C VAL A 13 31.25 29.32 -28.70
N LEU A 14 31.51 30.57 -29.14
CA LEU A 14 30.66 31.72 -28.83
C LEU A 14 29.30 31.60 -29.54
N ASP A 15 29.29 31.21 -30.82
CA ASP A 15 28.04 30.96 -31.56
C ASP A 15 27.26 29.77 -30.95
N SER A 16 27.97 28.74 -30.49
CA SER A 16 27.33 27.62 -29.77
C SER A 16 26.79 27.98 -28.41
N LEU A 17 27.39 28.95 -27.72
CA LEU A 17 26.86 29.49 -26.48
C LEU A 17 25.57 30.29 -26.74
N ASP A 18 25.57 31.14 -27.77
CA ASP A 18 24.37 31.87 -28.20
C ASP A 18 23.24 30.91 -28.60
N ARG A 19 23.58 29.86 -29.38
CA ARG A 19 22.67 28.74 -29.69
C ARG A 19 22.12 28.07 -28.44
N LEU A 20 22.97 27.80 -27.44
CA LEU A 20 22.56 27.19 -26.18
C LEU A 20 21.60 28.11 -25.42
N CYS A 21 21.85 29.42 -25.39
CA CYS A 21 20.91 30.37 -24.78
C CYS A 21 19.56 30.40 -25.51
N GLY A 22 19.58 30.28 -26.85
CA GLY A 22 18.37 30.12 -27.66
C GLY A 22 17.56 28.86 -27.38
N PHE A 23 18.11 27.85 -26.68
CA PHE A 23 17.36 26.66 -26.27
C PHE A 23 16.60 26.86 -24.96
N PHE A 24 16.96 27.85 -24.12
CA PHE A 24 16.26 28.06 -22.86
C PHE A 24 14.88 28.72 -23.08
N PRO A 25 13.89 28.43 -22.22
CA PRO A 25 12.62 29.15 -22.23
C PRO A 25 12.81 30.67 -22.06
N GLN A 26 11.90 31.48 -22.61
CA GLN A 26 11.96 32.95 -22.54
C GLN A 26 12.16 33.49 -21.11
N SER A 27 11.63 32.81 -20.09
CA SER A 27 11.78 33.19 -18.68
C SER A 27 13.22 33.12 -18.16
N VAL A 28 14.11 32.38 -18.84
CA VAL A 28 15.52 32.18 -18.46
C VAL A 28 16.48 32.68 -19.55
N GLN A 29 16.02 32.79 -20.79
CA GLN A 29 16.83 33.21 -21.94
C GLN A 29 17.53 34.55 -21.70
N SER A 30 16.83 35.56 -21.17
CA SER A 30 17.43 36.88 -20.88
C SER A 30 18.60 36.79 -19.89
N SER A 31 18.47 35.93 -18.87
CA SER A 31 19.52 35.68 -17.89
C SER A 31 20.72 34.98 -18.53
N CYS A 32 20.49 34.06 -19.46
CA CYS A 32 21.54 33.40 -20.22
C CYS A 32 22.29 34.39 -21.12
N ASP A 33 21.56 35.25 -21.84
CA ASP A 33 22.14 36.26 -22.72
C ASP A 33 22.99 37.27 -21.93
N ASP A 34 22.54 37.68 -20.74
CA ASP A 34 23.30 38.57 -19.87
C ASP A 34 24.58 37.90 -19.34
N LEU A 35 24.52 36.60 -19.01
CA LEU A 35 25.70 35.81 -18.68
C LEU A 35 26.67 35.70 -19.87
N LEU A 36 26.17 35.56 -21.10
CA LEU A 36 27.03 35.53 -22.29
C LEU A 36 27.67 36.88 -22.60
N LYS A 37 26.94 37.99 -22.43
CA LYS A 37 27.53 39.34 -22.54
C LYS A 37 28.66 39.53 -21.53
N PHE A 38 28.52 38.93 -20.34
CA PHE A 38 29.55 38.95 -19.31
C PHE A 38 30.75 38.05 -19.65
N LEU A 39 30.52 36.78 -20.00
CA LEU A 39 31.59 35.80 -20.24
C LEU A 39 32.24 35.91 -21.63
N GLY A 40 31.50 36.36 -22.64
CA GLY A 40 31.90 36.39 -24.05
C GLY A 40 33.28 37.00 -24.32
N PRO A 41 33.60 38.22 -23.79
CA PRO A 41 34.91 38.85 -23.94
C PRO A 41 36.09 38.02 -23.38
N PHE A 42 35.84 37.23 -22.33
CA PHE A 42 36.85 36.41 -21.66
C PHE A 42 37.05 35.06 -22.36
N LEU A 43 35.97 34.55 -22.96
CA LEU A 43 35.94 33.28 -23.69
C LEU A 43 36.62 33.37 -25.07
N LEU A 44 36.62 34.54 -25.71
CA LEU A 44 37.20 34.78 -27.04
C LEU A 44 38.70 34.48 -27.19
N LYS A 45 39.48 34.54 -26.10
CA LYS A 45 40.96 34.43 -26.15
C LYS A 45 41.50 33.03 -25.78
N GLU A 46 40.76 32.27 -24.97
CA GLU A 46 41.21 30.98 -24.42
C GLU A 46 40.54 29.75 -25.10
N LEU A 47 39.47 29.95 -25.87
CA LEU A 47 38.75 28.84 -26.52
C LEU A 47 39.37 28.34 -27.83
N THR A 48 40.40 29.03 -28.34
CA THR A 48 41.28 28.55 -29.42
C THR A 48 42.46 27.72 -28.92
N ALA A 49 42.74 27.71 -27.61
CA ALA A 49 43.78 26.88 -26.99
C ALA A 49 43.23 25.47 -26.66
N LYS A 50 44.12 24.47 -26.60
CA LYS A 50 43.83 23.08 -26.20
C LYS A 50 43.47 22.96 -24.70
N THR A 51 42.63 23.84 -24.17
CA THR A 51 42.25 23.87 -22.75
C THR A 51 41.00 23.02 -22.54
N SER A 52 40.92 22.24 -21.47
CA SER A 52 39.71 21.50 -21.10
C SER A 52 38.70 22.39 -20.35
N PRO A 53 37.39 22.04 -20.30
CA PRO A 53 36.37 22.86 -19.63
C PRO A 53 36.63 23.15 -18.14
N ASP A 54 37.13 22.15 -17.40
CA ASP A 54 37.52 22.26 -15.99
C ASP A 54 38.65 23.28 -15.77
N VAL A 55 39.72 23.24 -16.57
CA VAL A 55 40.83 24.21 -16.50
C VAL A 55 40.33 25.63 -16.78
N LEU A 56 39.39 25.80 -17.71
CA LEU A 56 38.78 27.09 -18.00
C LEU A 56 38.00 27.64 -16.78
N CYS A 57 37.30 26.79 -16.03
CA CYS A 57 36.62 27.22 -14.80
C CYS A 57 37.60 27.75 -13.74
N TYR A 58 38.81 27.17 -13.61
CA TYR A 58 39.87 27.71 -12.75
C TYR A 58 40.48 29.01 -13.28
N GLN A 59 40.63 29.17 -14.61
CA GLN A 59 41.10 30.42 -15.22
C GLN A 59 40.12 31.58 -14.98
N LEU A 60 38.82 31.28 -14.99
CA LEU A 60 37.72 32.22 -14.71
C LEU A 60 37.47 32.45 -13.22
N GLN A 61 38.22 31.79 -12.34
CA GLN A 61 38.05 31.83 -10.87
C GLN A 61 36.67 31.36 -10.38
N ILE A 62 35.95 30.58 -11.21
CA ILE A 62 34.72 29.88 -10.83
C ILE A 62 35.08 28.71 -9.90
N CYS A 63 36.19 28.05 -10.21
CA CYS A 63 36.81 27.05 -9.34
C CYS A 63 38.09 27.62 -8.74
N HIS A 64 38.39 27.23 -7.51
CA HIS A 64 39.63 27.58 -6.82
C HIS A 64 40.27 26.34 -6.20
N VAL A 65 41.56 26.45 -5.88
CA VAL A 65 42.31 25.39 -5.21
C VAL A 65 42.58 25.84 -3.79
N ASP A 66 42.03 25.11 -2.83
CA ASP A 66 42.24 25.40 -1.41
C ASP A 66 43.70 25.21 -0.99
N PRO A 67 44.17 25.94 0.04
CA PRO A 67 45.50 25.77 0.57
C PRO A 67 45.78 24.30 0.95
N GLY A 68 46.82 23.72 0.34
CA GLY A 68 47.24 22.34 0.59
C GLY A 68 46.52 21.27 -0.24
N LYS A 69 45.58 21.64 -1.12
CA LYS A 69 44.92 20.74 -2.06
C LYS A 69 45.54 20.80 -3.46
N SER A 70 45.34 19.75 -4.24
CA SER A 70 45.64 19.72 -5.67
C SER A 70 44.44 20.18 -6.48
N MET A 71 44.70 20.60 -7.72
CA MET A 71 43.63 20.88 -8.69
C MET A 71 42.87 19.60 -9.04
N CYS A 72 41.55 19.71 -9.19
CA CYS A 72 40.69 18.60 -9.57
C CYS A 72 40.41 18.65 -11.08
N HIS A 73 40.54 17.52 -11.75
CA HIS A 73 40.33 17.41 -13.18
C HIS A 73 39.18 16.46 -13.46
N LEU A 74 38.26 16.89 -14.32
CA LEU A 74 37.15 16.10 -14.82
C LEU A 74 37.48 15.52 -16.20
N PHE A 75 38.18 16.29 -17.04
CA PHE A 75 38.51 15.85 -18.39
C PHE A 75 40.00 15.51 -18.51
N PRO A 76 40.38 14.57 -19.39
CA PRO A 76 41.77 14.25 -19.66
C PRO A 76 42.53 15.49 -20.14
N LEU A 77 43.66 15.79 -19.50
CA LEU A 77 44.56 16.83 -19.94
C LEU A 77 45.36 16.37 -21.18
N PRO A 78 45.59 17.25 -22.16
CA PRO A 78 46.57 17.01 -23.21
C PRO A 78 47.98 16.73 -22.63
N MET A 79 48.79 15.88 -23.27
CA MET A 79 50.12 15.48 -22.77
C MET A 79 51.07 16.66 -22.48
N ASP A 80 50.91 17.77 -23.21
CA ASP A 80 51.63 19.04 -23.05
C ASP A 80 51.16 19.88 -21.85
N LEU A 81 50.04 19.53 -21.22
CA LEU A 81 49.41 20.24 -20.11
C LEU A 81 49.35 19.43 -18.80
N ASN A 82 49.85 18.19 -18.79
CA ASN A 82 49.91 17.31 -17.61
C ASN A 82 50.76 17.86 -16.43
N SER A 83 51.52 18.94 -16.64
CA SER A 83 52.33 19.60 -15.61
C SER A 83 51.74 20.91 -15.08
N ILE A 84 50.50 21.25 -15.44
CA ILE A 84 49.85 22.48 -14.94
C ILE A 84 49.56 22.34 -13.44
N ASN A 85 50.16 23.22 -12.65
CA ASN A 85 49.79 23.46 -11.26
C ASN A 85 48.96 24.75 -11.14
N SER A 86 48.27 24.96 -10.01
CA SER A 86 47.46 26.16 -9.76
C SER A 86 48.23 27.48 -9.95
N ALA A 87 49.55 27.48 -9.73
CA ALA A 87 50.43 28.64 -9.90
C ALA A 87 50.75 28.96 -11.38
N SER A 88 50.58 28.01 -12.30
CA SER A 88 50.87 28.15 -13.73
C SER A 88 49.66 28.55 -14.58
N ILE A 89 48.46 28.55 -13.99
CA ILE A 89 47.23 28.98 -14.66
C ILE A 89 47.20 30.50 -14.75
N LYS A 90 47.29 31.03 -15.98
CA LYS A 90 47.03 32.45 -16.23
C LYS A 90 45.58 32.76 -15.93
N ARG A 91 45.33 33.51 -14.86
CA ARG A 91 44.02 34.03 -14.50
C ARG A 91 43.58 35.05 -15.54
N ILE A 92 42.31 35.03 -15.87
CA ILE A 92 41.69 36.08 -16.67
C ILE A 92 41.41 37.26 -15.73
N ASP A 93 41.97 38.44 -16.02
CA ASP A 93 41.72 39.65 -15.23
C ASP A 93 40.26 40.10 -15.39
N VAL A 94 39.43 39.80 -14.40
CA VAL A 94 38.05 40.30 -14.29
C VAL A 94 38.10 41.70 -13.64
N PRO A 95 37.43 42.74 -14.21
CA PRO A 95 37.53 44.11 -13.69
C PRO A 95 37.10 44.25 -12.23
N GLU A 96 37.79 45.12 -11.48
CA GLU A 96 37.65 45.35 -10.03
C GLU A 96 36.21 45.76 -9.59
N SER A 97 35.43 46.37 -10.48
CA SER A 97 34.01 46.68 -10.26
C SER A 97 33.13 45.44 -10.06
N TYR A 98 33.54 44.29 -10.59
CA TYR A 98 32.80 43.02 -10.54
C TYR A 98 33.33 42.05 -9.47
N GLN A 99 34.56 42.26 -8.96
CA GLN A 99 35.15 41.44 -7.89
C GLN A 99 34.44 41.60 -6.53
N ARG A 100 33.77 42.73 -6.27
CA ARG A 100 33.09 43.01 -4.99
C ARG A 100 31.88 42.11 -4.68
N ASN A 101 31.34 41.41 -5.68
CA ASN A 101 30.16 40.55 -5.51
C ASN A 101 30.49 39.05 -5.36
N ILE A 102 31.77 38.67 -5.30
CA ILE A 102 32.23 37.26 -5.32
C ILE A 102 32.52 36.72 -3.90
N ASN A 103 32.46 37.57 -2.86
CA ASN A 103 32.86 37.20 -1.48
C ASN A 103 31.71 36.72 -0.56
N GLY A 104 30.57 36.27 -1.13
CA GLY A 104 29.47 35.67 -0.36
C GLY A 104 29.07 34.32 -0.97
N ASP A 105 28.89 33.30 -0.14
CA ASP A 105 28.54 31.94 -0.58
C ASP A 105 27.01 31.79 -0.69
N PRO A 106 26.45 31.21 -1.78
CA PRO A 106 27.12 30.82 -3.02
C PRO A 106 27.28 32.01 -3.98
N TRP A 107 28.52 32.31 -4.35
CA TRP A 107 28.89 33.49 -5.14
C TRP A 107 28.22 33.55 -6.53
N PHE A 108 27.79 32.39 -7.06
CA PHE A 108 27.07 32.30 -8.35
C PHE A 108 25.67 32.90 -8.29
N CYS A 109 25.05 32.99 -7.11
CA CYS A 109 23.77 33.67 -6.90
C CYS A 109 23.87 35.19 -7.08
N TYR A 110 25.08 35.75 -7.16
CA TYR A 110 25.31 37.17 -7.45
C TYR A 110 25.63 37.45 -8.93
N VAL A 111 25.65 36.42 -9.78
CA VAL A 111 25.72 36.56 -11.23
C VAL A 111 24.41 37.17 -11.75
N PRO A 112 24.44 38.27 -12.52
CA PRO A 112 23.23 38.86 -13.11
C PRO A 112 22.43 37.80 -13.87
N GLY A 113 21.14 37.66 -13.54
CA GLY A 113 20.25 36.64 -14.12
C GLY A 113 20.10 35.33 -13.34
N VAL A 114 20.98 35.03 -12.37
CA VAL A 114 20.96 33.77 -11.57
C VAL A 114 20.38 33.96 -10.17
N ARG A 115 20.48 35.18 -9.61
CA ARG A 115 20.00 35.53 -8.25
C ARG A 115 18.54 35.14 -7.97
N GLN A 116 17.66 35.41 -8.92
CA GLN A 116 16.22 35.14 -8.77
C GLN A 116 15.91 33.65 -8.65
N LEU A 117 16.74 32.78 -9.24
CA LEU A 117 16.62 31.34 -9.09
C LEU A 117 17.04 30.92 -7.68
N CYS A 118 18.15 31.45 -7.15
CA CYS A 118 18.60 31.15 -5.79
C CYS A 118 17.60 31.57 -4.71
N ASP A 119 16.99 32.75 -4.85
CA ASP A 119 16.01 33.24 -3.87
C ASP A 119 14.75 32.35 -3.80
N ILE A 120 14.38 31.68 -4.90
CA ILE A 120 13.27 30.70 -4.95
C ILE A 120 13.70 29.37 -4.32
N ILE A 121 14.92 28.92 -4.61
CA ILE A 121 15.53 27.68 -4.09
C ILE A 121 15.61 27.74 -2.55
N ASP A 122 16.08 28.85 -1.98
CA ASP A 122 16.31 28.97 -0.53
C ASP A 122 15.02 29.02 0.30
N ASN A 123 13.94 29.59 -0.23
CA ASN A 123 12.70 29.78 0.53
C ASN A 123 11.76 28.57 0.51
N VAL A 124 11.72 27.80 -0.59
CA VAL A 124 10.82 26.63 -0.74
C VAL A 124 11.49 25.34 -0.23
N TYR A 125 12.77 25.12 -0.52
CA TYR A 125 13.44 23.84 -0.27
C TYR A 125 13.86 23.63 1.19
N GLY A 126 13.92 24.72 1.96
CA GLY A 126 14.25 24.66 3.39
C GLY A 126 13.17 24.05 4.27
N LYS A 127 11.87 24.26 3.96
CA LYS A 127 10.75 23.97 4.88
C LYS A 127 9.78 22.87 4.43
N LEU A 128 9.88 22.39 3.18
CA LEU A 128 8.97 21.37 2.60
C LEU A 128 7.48 21.73 2.66
N THR A 129 7.17 23.03 2.67
CA THR A 129 5.81 23.55 2.60
C THR A 129 5.48 23.94 1.16
N PRO A 130 4.23 23.74 0.71
CA PRO A 130 3.85 24.16 -0.64
C PRO A 130 4.09 25.65 -0.89
N GLY A 131 4.47 26.00 -2.11
CA GLY A 131 4.63 27.41 -2.52
C GLY A 131 3.32 28.19 -2.57
N LEU A 132 2.19 27.49 -2.70
CA LEU A 132 0.82 28.03 -2.59
C LEU A 132 -0.01 27.10 -1.69
N ASP A 133 -0.42 27.65 -0.56
CA ASP A 133 -1.20 26.98 0.51
C ASP A 133 -1.82 28.11 1.36
N LEU A 134 -3.06 28.48 1.04
CA LEU A 134 -3.73 29.67 1.59
C LEU A 134 -4.40 29.40 2.95
N ASP A 135 -4.83 28.16 3.21
CA ASP A 135 -5.47 27.77 4.47
C ASP A 135 -4.54 27.05 5.45
N HIS A 136 -3.29 26.79 5.04
CA HIS A 136 -2.21 26.21 5.84
C HIS A 136 -2.44 24.75 6.25
N ASP A 137 -3.18 23.99 5.43
CA ASP A 137 -3.38 22.54 5.56
C ASP A 137 -2.22 21.69 5.01
N ARG A 138 -1.26 22.35 4.33
CA ARG A 138 -0.04 21.78 3.70
C ARG A 138 -0.29 20.97 2.45
N PHE A 139 -1.49 21.02 1.89
CA PHE A 139 -1.80 20.57 0.55
C PHE A 139 -1.85 21.78 -0.39
N SER A 140 -2.04 21.53 -1.69
CA SER A 140 -1.99 22.60 -2.68
C SER A 140 -2.82 22.27 -3.91
N PRO A 141 -3.45 23.28 -4.53
CA PRO A 141 -4.15 23.09 -5.80
C PRO A 141 -3.18 23.04 -7.01
N ILE A 142 -1.93 23.51 -6.87
CA ILE A 142 -0.93 23.55 -7.94
C ILE A 142 0.10 22.43 -7.84
N GLU A 143 0.67 22.03 -8.96
CA GLU A 143 1.60 20.88 -9.03
C GLU A 143 3.00 21.18 -8.50
N LYS A 144 3.52 22.39 -8.75
CA LYS A 144 4.93 22.77 -8.53
C LYS A 144 5.22 23.15 -7.08
N PHE A 145 6.50 23.34 -6.74
CA PHE A 145 6.94 23.91 -5.47
C PHE A 145 6.36 23.18 -4.25
N ARG A 146 6.60 21.87 -4.14
CA ARG A 146 6.07 21.01 -3.06
C ARG A 146 4.54 20.91 -3.00
N GLY A 147 3.84 21.22 -4.09
CA GLY A 147 2.38 21.11 -4.22
C GLY A 147 1.87 19.71 -4.59
N SER A 148 0.88 19.61 -5.47
CA SER A 148 0.09 18.40 -5.73
C SER A 148 0.84 17.25 -6.45
N LEU A 149 2.08 17.45 -6.90
CA LEU A 149 2.94 16.33 -7.34
C LEU A 149 3.51 15.57 -6.13
N TRP A 150 3.65 16.26 -4.99
CA TRP A 150 4.22 15.72 -3.76
C TRP A 150 3.16 15.16 -2.82
N ARG A 151 1.97 15.72 -2.82
CA ARG A 151 0.84 15.30 -1.99
C ARG A 151 -0.45 15.30 -2.80
N GLY A 152 -1.52 14.71 -2.26
CA GLY A 152 -2.84 14.82 -2.85
C GLY A 152 -3.21 16.25 -3.23
N ARG A 153 -3.82 16.45 -4.40
CA ARG A 153 -4.32 17.78 -4.78
C ARG A 153 -5.42 18.21 -3.83
N ASP A 154 -5.25 19.38 -3.26
CA ASP A 154 -6.27 20.03 -2.46
C ASP A 154 -7.48 20.43 -3.34
N CYS A 155 -8.67 20.07 -2.88
CA CYS A 155 -9.93 20.39 -3.51
C CYS A 155 -10.52 21.73 -3.05
N SER A 156 -10.02 22.33 -1.96
CA SER A 156 -10.46 23.63 -1.43
C SER A 156 -9.37 24.35 -0.62
N ASP A 157 -8.52 25.12 -1.31
CA ASP A 157 -7.42 25.94 -0.74
C ASP A 157 -7.91 27.22 -0.03
N PHE A 158 -9.00 27.12 0.72
CA PHE A 158 -9.57 28.19 1.55
C PHE A 158 -10.14 27.62 2.87
N ARG A 159 -10.05 26.31 3.08
CA ARG A 159 -10.65 25.56 4.18
C ARG A 159 -9.68 24.50 4.66
N SER A 160 -9.00 24.79 5.77
CA SER A 160 -8.06 23.85 6.37
C SER A 160 -8.69 22.57 6.94
N ASP A 161 -10.02 22.50 6.97
CA ASP A 161 -10.79 21.31 7.30
C ASP A 161 -11.27 20.55 6.05
N VAL A 162 -10.68 20.81 4.88
CA VAL A 162 -10.96 20.11 3.62
C VAL A 162 -9.63 19.73 2.97
N HIS A 163 -9.24 18.47 3.08
CA HIS A 163 -7.94 18.03 2.58
C HIS A 163 -7.85 16.51 2.42
N PRO A 164 -6.96 16.00 1.54
CA PRO A 164 -6.73 14.57 1.37
C PRO A 164 -6.54 13.79 2.69
N GLY A 165 -7.35 12.73 2.85
CA GLY A 165 -7.25 11.76 3.94
C GLY A 165 -7.90 12.15 5.27
N ARG A 166 -8.62 13.26 5.28
CA ARG A 166 -9.55 13.63 6.34
C ARG A 166 -10.71 12.63 6.47
N ARG A 167 -11.29 12.45 7.65
CA ARG A 167 -12.58 11.76 7.80
C ARG A 167 -13.71 12.65 7.32
N SER A 168 -14.67 12.05 6.62
CA SER A 168 -15.81 12.76 6.04
C SER A 168 -16.54 13.65 7.04
N ILE A 169 -16.84 14.89 6.65
CA ILE A 169 -17.65 15.83 7.44
C ILE A 169 -19.11 15.65 7.03
N GLN A 170 -19.93 15.13 7.94
CA GLN A 170 -21.36 14.89 7.69
C GLN A 170 -21.59 14.02 6.44
N GLU A 171 -20.84 12.91 6.33
CA GLU A 171 -20.94 11.96 5.21
C GLU A 171 -20.71 12.61 3.83
N ASP A 172 -20.04 13.76 3.81
CA ASP A 172 -19.77 14.59 2.63
C ASP A 172 -21.03 14.92 1.81
N LEU A 173 -22.18 15.09 2.47
CA LEU A 173 -23.47 15.35 1.82
C LEU A 173 -23.50 16.58 0.91
N PHE A 174 -22.71 17.62 1.23
CA PHE A 174 -22.77 18.91 0.54
C PHE A 174 -21.49 19.28 -0.21
N PHE A 175 -20.34 18.77 0.23
CA PHE A 175 -19.04 19.01 -0.36
C PHE A 175 -18.11 17.85 0.01
N ASP A 176 -17.14 17.59 -0.86
CA ASP A 176 -16.06 16.63 -0.65
C ASP A 176 -15.06 17.22 0.36
N SER A 177 -15.02 16.67 1.57
CA SER A 177 -14.17 17.15 2.66
C SER A 177 -12.81 16.47 2.71
N ASN A 178 -12.64 15.34 2.03
CA ASN A 178 -11.40 14.57 2.04
C ASN A 178 -10.74 14.44 0.66
N CYS A 179 -11.25 15.17 -0.33
CA CYS A 179 -10.77 15.29 -1.69
C CYS A 179 -10.67 13.95 -2.46
N ASN A 180 -11.41 12.92 -2.03
CA ASN A 180 -11.37 11.60 -2.67
C ASN A 180 -12.30 11.53 -3.91
N GLY A 181 -13.11 12.56 -4.16
CA GLY A 181 -14.05 12.67 -5.27
C GLY A 181 -15.43 12.06 -5.02
N ILE A 182 -15.72 11.60 -3.81
CA ILE A 182 -16.98 10.98 -3.40
C ILE A 182 -17.67 11.93 -2.43
N PHE A 183 -18.83 12.44 -2.83
CA PHE A 183 -19.64 13.35 -2.02
C PHE A 183 -21.07 13.39 -2.56
N GLY A 184 -21.97 14.04 -1.82
CA GLY A 184 -23.39 14.07 -2.14
C GLY A 184 -24.15 12.93 -1.47
N ALA A 185 -25.47 12.91 -1.69
CA ALA A 185 -26.36 11.91 -1.12
C ALA A 185 -26.89 10.97 -2.21
N ASN A 186 -27.01 9.69 -1.87
CA ASN A 186 -27.76 8.77 -2.68
C ASN A 186 -29.25 9.15 -2.63
N HIS A 187 -29.82 9.51 -3.79
CA HIS A 187 -31.20 9.98 -3.90
C HIS A 187 -32.25 8.95 -3.44
N ASN A 188 -31.91 7.66 -3.39
CA ASN A 188 -32.81 6.61 -2.95
C ASN A 188 -32.83 6.43 -1.43
N THR A 189 -31.71 6.69 -0.75
CA THR A 189 -31.47 6.31 0.65
C THR A 189 -31.36 7.51 1.57
N SER A 190 -31.04 8.68 0.99
CA SER A 190 -30.71 9.92 1.70
C SER A 190 -29.47 9.82 2.60
N ILE A 191 -28.63 8.79 2.41
CA ILE A 191 -27.33 8.63 3.06
C ILE A 191 -26.26 9.26 2.16
N GLY A 192 -25.18 9.80 2.75
CA GLY A 192 -24.03 10.29 1.99
C GLY A 192 -23.32 9.16 1.25
N TYR A 193 -22.94 9.39 -0.01
CA TYR A 193 -22.20 8.40 -0.80
C TYR A 193 -20.89 7.99 -0.12
N GLU A 194 -20.28 8.89 0.64
CA GLU A 194 -19.06 8.63 1.37
C GLU A 194 -19.26 7.59 2.48
N GLU A 195 -20.35 7.68 3.26
CA GLU A 195 -20.67 6.66 4.26
C GLU A 195 -21.05 5.33 3.59
N GLU A 196 -21.88 5.38 2.54
CA GLU A 196 -22.37 4.17 1.84
C GLU A 196 -21.24 3.39 1.15
N LEU A 197 -20.27 4.08 0.54
CA LEU A 197 -19.21 3.48 -0.26
C LEU A 197 -17.90 3.27 0.51
N CYS A 198 -17.60 4.11 1.50
CA CYS A 198 -16.32 4.12 2.20
C CYS A 198 -16.41 3.70 3.67
N GLY A 199 -17.61 3.71 4.27
CA GLY A 199 -17.87 3.25 5.64
C GLY A 199 -17.32 1.84 5.89
N GLY A 200 -16.50 1.67 6.92
CA GLY A 200 -15.95 0.37 7.32
C GLY A 200 -14.92 -0.26 6.37
N THR A 201 -14.55 0.39 5.27
CA THR A 201 -13.61 -0.16 4.26
C THR A 201 -12.14 -0.20 4.72
N GLY A 202 -11.82 0.42 5.85
CA GLY A 202 -10.45 0.50 6.39
C GLY A 202 -9.53 1.46 5.63
N GLN A 203 -10.10 2.53 5.04
CA GLN A 203 -9.40 3.63 4.36
C GLN A 203 -8.17 4.10 5.14
N ARG A 204 -7.06 4.31 4.43
CA ARG A 204 -5.79 4.75 4.99
C ARG A 204 -4.88 5.38 3.94
N GLY A 205 -4.15 6.40 4.35
CA GLY A 205 -3.23 7.13 3.48
C GLY A 205 -1.85 6.48 3.36
N VAL A 206 -1.08 6.91 2.36
CA VAL A 206 0.34 6.57 2.20
C VAL A 206 1.19 7.80 2.49
N ILE A 207 2.03 7.73 3.53
CA ILE A 207 3.01 8.77 3.84
C ILE A 207 4.41 8.20 3.61
N TYR A 208 5.19 8.83 2.75
CA TYR A 208 6.55 8.41 2.46
C TYR A 208 7.55 9.44 2.99
N ILE A 209 8.34 9.06 3.99
CA ILE A 209 9.44 9.84 4.55
C ILE A 209 10.74 9.24 4.02
N GLY A 210 11.48 9.97 3.19
CA GLY A 210 12.69 9.41 2.60
C GLY A 210 13.64 10.44 1.98
N ASP A 211 14.52 9.95 1.13
CA ASP A 211 15.55 10.73 0.45
C ASP A 211 15.31 10.83 -1.07
N SER A 212 16.34 11.23 -1.81
CA SER A 212 16.33 11.34 -3.28
C SER A 212 15.80 10.10 -4.00
N VAL A 213 15.95 8.90 -3.43
CA VAL A 213 15.42 7.66 -4.04
C VAL A 213 13.88 7.64 -3.99
N GLY A 214 13.30 8.04 -2.86
CA GLY A 214 11.84 8.10 -2.68
C GLY A 214 11.17 9.28 -3.37
N ALA A 215 11.91 10.38 -3.55
CA ALA A 215 11.49 11.52 -4.35
C ALA A 215 11.56 11.25 -5.87
N HIS A 216 12.23 10.16 -6.25
CA HIS A 216 12.63 9.85 -7.62
C HIS A 216 13.43 11.00 -8.25
N PHE A 217 14.61 11.26 -7.69
CA PHE A 217 15.58 12.16 -8.31
C PHE A 217 15.95 11.64 -9.71
N HIS A 218 15.81 12.51 -10.71
CA HIS A 218 16.17 12.22 -12.09
C HIS A 218 16.63 13.49 -12.80
N ALA A 219 17.88 13.46 -13.24
CA ALA A 219 18.47 14.47 -14.11
C ALA A 219 18.34 14.04 -15.58
N PRO A 220 17.57 14.76 -16.43
CA PRO A 220 17.28 14.31 -17.79
C PRO A 220 18.54 14.13 -18.65
N PRO A 221 18.84 12.91 -19.12
CA PRO A 221 20.04 12.64 -19.94
C PRO A 221 20.16 13.52 -21.20
N PRO A 222 19.05 13.90 -21.89
CA PRO A 222 19.12 14.83 -23.01
C PRO A 222 19.74 16.19 -22.67
N TRP A 223 19.68 16.64 -21.42
CA TRP A 223 20.30 17.90 -20.99
C TRP A 223 21.83 17.81 -20.89
N PHE A 224 22.36 16.60 -20.76
CA PHE A 224 23.79 16.31 -20.62
C PHE A 224 24.36 15.63 -21.86
N THR A 225 23.55 15.39 -22.89
CA THR A 225 23.95 14.74 -24.14
C THR A 225 23.89 15.73 -25.30
N PRO A 226 25.03 16.24 -25.82
CA PRO A 226 25.05 17.32 -26.82
C PRO A 226 24.23 17.06 -28.08
N LYS A 227 24.15 15.79 -28.51
CA LYS A 227 23.38 15.39 -29.70
C LYS A 227 21.86 15.42 -29.50
N LEU A 228 21.40 15.39 -28.25
CA LEU A 228 19.98 15.37 -27.90
C LEU A 228 19.49 16.74 -27.40
N LEU A 229 20.42 17.61 -27.00
CA LEU A 229 20.11 18.93 -26.47
C LEU A 229 19.47 19.81 -27.55
N SER A 230 18.32 20.39 -27.21
CA SER A 230 17.51 21.24 -28.08
C SER A 230 16.54 22.10 -27.26
N GLU A 231 15.93 23.10 -27.89
CA GLU A 231 14.85 23.90 -27.28
C GLU A 231 13.70 23.02 -26.73
N ARG A 232 13.34 21.98 -27.47
CA ARG A 232 12.25 21.05 -27.12
C ARG A 232 12.49 20.38 -25.75
N VAL A 233 13.70 19.89 -25.49
CA VAL A 233 14.00 19.23 -24.21
C VAL A 233 14.20 20.22 -23.07
N LEU A 234 14.44 21.50 -23.33
CA LEU A 234 14.57 22.53 -22.28
C LEU A 234 13.27 23.30 -21.98
N THR A 235 12.20 23.06 -22.75
CA THR A 235 10.92 23.78 -22.60
C THR A 235 10.35 23.69 -21.18
N ASN A 236 10.53 22.55 -20.50
CA ASN A 236 10.01 22.30 -19.15
C ASN A 236 11.05 22.49 -18.02
N LEU A 237 12.19 23.15 -18.30
CA LEU A 237 13.27 23.35 -17.34
C LEU A 237 12.78 23.89 -15.98
N THR A 238 11.91 24.91 -16.00
CA THR A 238 11.43 25.55 -14.77
C THR A 238 10.59 24.61 -13.91
N SER A 239 9.83 23.69 -14.51
CA SER A 239 9.03 22.69 -13.79
C SER A 239 9.92 21.69 -13.06
N VAL A 240 10.95 21.15 -13.74
CA VAL A 240 11.91 20.21 -13.13
C VAL A 240 12.69 20.89 -12.01
N LEU A 241 13.15 22.13 -12.23
CA LEU A 241 13.85 22.90 -11.20
C LEU A 241 12.97 23.18 -9.99
N SER A 242 11.70 23.56 -10.20
CA SER A 242 10.74 23.82 -9.11
C SER A 242 10.38 22.60 -8.27
N ASN A 243 10.71 21.40 -8.75
CA ASN A 243 10.59 20.13 -8.05
C ASN A 243 11.94 19.55 -7.67
N GLU A 244 13.01 20.34 -7.65
CA GLU A 244 14.31 19.89 -7.11
C GLU A 244 14.96 18.73 -7.89
N PHE A 245 14.66 18.59 -9.20
CA PHE A 245 14.99 17.42 -10.02
C PHE A 245 14.31 16.10 -9.59
N ASP A 246 13.34 16.19 -8.69
CA ASP A 246 12.55 15.06 -8.22
C ASP A 246 11.26 14.91 -9.04
N TRP A 247 10.81 13.67 -9.18
CA TRP A 247 9.65 13.27 -9.98
C TRP A 247 8.71 12.38 -9.14
N PRO A 248 8.19 12.89 -8.00
CA PRO A 248 7.42 12.11 -7.04
C PRO A 248 6.11 11.55 -7.60
N ASP A 249 5.61 12.16 -8.68
CA ASP A 249 4.42 11.75 -9.43
C ASP A 249 4.66 10.56 -10.36
N LEU A 250 5.91 10.18 -10.59
CA LEU A 250 6.33 9.02 -11.39
C LEU A 250 7.04 7.93 -10.58
N GLY A 251 7.44 8.23 -9.34
CA GLY A 251 8.23 7.36 -8.46
C GLY A 251 7.45 6.21 -7.83
N PHE A 252 8.16 5.18 -7.36
CA PHE A 252 7.58 3.95 -6.81
C PHE A 252 6.77 4.16 -5.52
N ALA A 253 7.02 5.25 -4.79
CA ALA A 253 6.36 5.52 -3.53
C ALA A 253 4.94 6.07 -3.74
N THR A 254 4.84 7.19 -4.45
CA THR A 254 3.61 7.99 -4.56
C THR A 254 3.20 8.32 -5.99
N GLY A 255 3.86 7.75 -7.00
CA GLY A 255 3.58 8.08 -8.38
C GLY A 255 2.13 7.76 -8.77
N PHE A 256 1.49 8.61 -9.57
CA PHE A 256 0.04 8.54 -9.79
C PHE A 256 -0.39 8.85 -11.23
N GLN A 257 0.54 9.27 -12.09
CA GLN A 257 0.24 9.64 -13.46
C GLN A 257 1.38 9.26 -14.39
N ASN A 258 1.11 9.15 -15.69
CA ASN A 258 2.17 9.02 -16.68
C ASN A 258 2.89 10.35 -16.88
N SER A 259 4.16 10.28 -17.29
CA SER A 259 4.97 11.47 -17.57
C SER A 259 4.28 12.41 -18.57
N SER A 260 4.09 13.66 -18.15
CA SER A 260 3.70 14.78 -19.03
C SER A 260 4.87 15.30 -19.87
N MET A 261 6.08 14.76 -19.64
CA MET A 261 7.34 15.19 -20.27
C MET A 261 8.08 13.98 -20.88
N PRO A 262 7.50 13.28 -21.86
CA PRO A 262 8.08 12.05 -22.39
C PRO A 262 9.45 12.28 -23.05
N ASP A 263 9.80 13.48 -23.49
CA ASP A 263 11.16 13.73 -24.02
C ASP A 263 12.26 13.74 -22.93
N LEU A 264 11.88 13.84 -21.66
CA LEU A 264 12.80 13.91 -20.52
C LEU A 264 12.85 12.59 -19.75
N ILE A 265 11.68 12.03 -19.46
CA ILE A 265 11.53 10.81 -18.69
C ILE A 265 10.36 9.99 -19.24
N GLN A 266 10.61 8.71 -19.49
CA GLN A 266 9.62 7.75 -20.00
C GLN A 266 9.69 6.47 -19.19
N GLY A 267 8.54 5.84 -19.04
CA GLY A 267 8.42 4.53 -18.43
C GLY A 267 7.02 4.31 -17.91
N GLN A 268 6.76 3.08 -17.46
CA GLN A 268 5.55 2.77 -16.73
C GLN A 268 5.62 3.40 -15.34
N VAL A 269 4.48 3.89 -14.88
CA VAL A 269 4.28 4.31 -13.50
C VAL A 269 3.47 3.25 -12.78
N ASP A 270 3.99 2.84 -11.64
CA ASP A 270 3.40 1.93 -10.68
C ASP A 270 3.97 2.29 -9.32
N SER A 271 3.11 2.33 -8.31
CA SER A 271 3.48 2.83 -7.00
C SER A 271 2.68 2.19 -5.88
N ILE A 272 3.19 2.30 -4.66
CA ILE A 272 2.46 1.88 -3.47
C ILE A 272 1.14 2.64 -3.32
N TYR A 273 1.13 3.95 -3.59
CA TYR A 273 -0.10 4.74 -3.58
C TYR A 273 -1.15 4.22 -4.58
N LEU A 274 -0.78 3.99 -5.84
CA LEU A 274 -1.74 3.53 -6.85
C LEU A 274 -2.34 2.16 -6.48
N ARG A 275 -1.52 1.25 -5.94
CA ARG A 275 -1.99 -0.07 -5.48
C ARG A 275 -2.90 0.03 -4.26
N MET A 276 -2.60 0.93 -3.32
CA MET A 276 -3.50 1.22 -2.19
C MET A 276 -4.84 1.83 -2.65
N ARG A 277 -4.81 2.69 -3.67
CA ARG A 277 -6.03 3.24 -4.30
C ARG A 277 -6.80 2.17 -5.07
N GLU A 278 -6.12 1.28 -5.78
CA GLU A 278 -6.76 0.17 -6.49
C GLU A 278 -7.45 -0.79 -5.52
N ARG A 279 -6.82 -1.06 -4.37
CA ARG A 279 -7.38 -1.89 -3.30
C ARG A 279 -8.60 -1.25 -2.63
N ASN A 280 -8.59 0.06 -2.45
CA ASN A 280 -9.73 0.82 -1.93
C ASN A 280 -9.75 2.23 -2.55
N LEU A 281 -10.75 2.48 -3.41
CA LEU A 281 -10.87 3.73 -4.18
C LEU A 281 -11.08 4.96 -3.30
N CYS A 282 -11.56 4.79 -2.07
CA CYS A 282 -11.71 5.86 -1.08
C CYS A 282 -10.35 6.46 -0.66
N ASN A 283 -9.24 5.74 -0.90
CA ASN A 283 -7.89 6.27 -0.70
C ASN A 283 -7.44 7.26 -1.79
N HIS A 284 -8.32 7.67 -2.72
CA HIS A 284 -7.95 8.62 -3.77
C HIS A 284 -7.37 9.91 -3.17
N ARG A 285 -6.23 10.34 -3.72
CA ARG A 285 -5.40 11.48 -3.31
C ARG A 285 -4.75 11.39 -1.92
N ASP A 286 -5.03 10.38 -1.11
CA ASP A 286 -4.42 10.26 0.23
C ASP A 286 -2.98 9.73 0.17
N TYR A 287 -2.09 10.53 -0.44
CA TYR A 287 -0.64 10.34 -0.45
C TYR A 287 0.10 11.61 -0.01
N GLN A 288 1.24 11.42 0.65
CA GLN A 288 2.18 12.47 1.00
C GLN A 288 3.61 11.97 0.82
N ASN A 289 4.35 12.56 -0.11
CA ASN A 289 5.76 12.33 -0.32
C ASN A 289 6.56 13.45 0.33
N LEU A 290 7.21 13.13 1.45
CA LEU A 290 8.05 14.03 2.23
C LEU A 290 9.53 13.77 1.98
N ALA A 291 9.85 13.11 0.86
CA ALA A 291 11.20 12.80 0.50
C ALA A 291 11.98 14.06 0.10
N ARG A 292 13.27 14.11 0.48
CA ARG A 292 14.13 15.25 0.20
C ARG A 292 15.54 14.79 -0.16
N ASN A 293 16.11 15.42 -1.18
CA ASN A 293 17.52 15.27 -1.51
C ASN A 293 18.40 15.60 -0.28
N GLY A 294 19.28 14.66 0.07
CA GLY A 294 20.14 14.76 1.26
C GLY A 294 19.47 14.47 2.62
N ALA A 295 18.26 13.89 2.63
CA ALA A 295 17.62 13.49 3.89
C ALA A 295 18.38 12.33 4.56
N GLU A 296 18.74 12.52 5.84
CA GLU A 296 19.40 11.53 6.70
C GLU A 296 18.78 11.54 8.10
N SER A 297 19.11 10.56 8.95
CA SER A 297 18.41 10.40 10.24
C SER A 297 18.51 11.63 11.14
N ASN A 298 19.66 12.30 11.17
CA ASN A 298 19.93 13.50 11.98
C ASN A 298 19.08 14.71 11.54
N ASN A 299 18.95 14.80 10.23
CA ASN A 299 18.05 15.58 9.41
C ASN A 299 16.53 15.58 9.63
N THR A 300 16.03 14.35 9.71
CA THR A 300 14.71 14.01 9.15
C THR A 300 13.58 14.56 9.99
N LEU A 301 13.78 14.75 11.29
CA LEU A 301 12.77 15.37 12.16
C LEU A 301 12.37 16.78 11.70
N MET A 302 13.30 17.55 11.12
CA MET A 302 13.00 18.87 10.57
C MET A 302 11.92 18.80 9.50
N TYR A 303 11.98 17.76 8.67
CA TYR A 303 11.11 17.53 7.52
C TYR A 303 9.83 16.80 7.88
N MET A 304 9.89 15.86 8.82
CA MET A 304 8.71 15.17 9.37
C MET A 304 7.69 16.14 9.97
N LYS A 305 8.14 17.31 10.43
CA LYS A 305 7.25 18.37 10.89
C LYS A 305 6.31 18.91 9.82
N SER A 306 6.52 18.58 8.55
CA SER A 306 5.64 18.93 7.43
C SER A 306 4.54 17.89 7.16
N ILE A 307 4.48 16.76 7.88
CA ILE A 307 3.38 15.77 7.81
C ILE A 307 2.04 16.46 8.06
N SER A 308 1.06 16.29 7.18
CA SER A 308 -0.32 16.72 7.44
C SER A 308 -1.14 15.51 7.87
N ARG A 309 -1.30 15.33 9.18
CA ARG A 309 -2.20 14.31 9.73
C ARG A 309 -2.66 14.71 11.13
N ASP A 310 -3.97 14.79 11.32
CA ASP A 310 -4.59 15.03 12.61
C ASP A 310 -4.96 13.68 13.27
N PRO A 311 -4.48 13.40 14.50
CA PRO A 311 -4.74 12.12 15.19
C PRO A 311 -6.22 11.78 15.41
N THR A 312 -7.10 12.78 15.38
CA THR A 312 -8.52 12.66 15.72
C THR A 312 -9.45 12.83 14.52
N GLN A 313 -9.06 13.66 13.55
CA GLN A 313 -9.90 14.04 12.43
C GLN A 313 -9.59 13.26 11.15
N ASP A 314 -8.43 12.62 11.05
CA ASP A 314 -7.99 11.96 9.82
C ASP A 314 -8.08 10.44 9.89
N HIS A 315 -8.05 9.80 8.73
CA HIS A 315 -7.90 8.35 8.63
C HIS A 315 -6.49 7.92 9.04
N PRO A 316 -6.27 6.66 9.47
CA PRO A 316 -4.93 6.13 9.71
C PRO A 316 -4.04 6.20 8.45
N ALA A 317 -2.73 6.02 8.61
CA ALA A 317 -1.79 6.02 7.49
C ALA A 317 -0.77 4.89 7.58
N ILE A 318 -0.30 4.42 6.41
CA ILE A 318 0.91 3.62 6.28
C ILE A 318 2.07 4.59 6.03
N VAL A 319 2.98 4.66 6.99
CA VAL A 319 4.16 5.52 6.93
C VAL A 319 5.39 4.70 6.58
N PHE A 320 6.02 4.99 5.45
CA PHE A 320 7.32 4.43 5.08
C PHE A 320 8.42 5.36 5.59
N TYR A 321 9.25 4.88 6.50
CA TYR A 321 10.45 5.57 6.97
C TYR A 321 11.66 4.97 6.26
N SER A 322 12.15 5.65 5.22
CA SER A 322 13.07 5.09 4.22
C SER A 322 14.23 6.05 3.91
N LEU A 323 15.19 6.11 4.83
CA LEU A 323 16.46 6.81 4.67
C LEU A 323 17.50 5.78 4.20
N VAL A 324 17.71 5.67 2.89
CA VAL A 324 18.31 4.48 2.30
C VAL A 324 19.79 4.62 1.97
N GLY A 325 20.32 5.84 1.97
CA GLY A 325 21.72 6.12 1.63
C GLY A 325 22.45 7.12 2.53
N ASN A 326 21.89 8.31 2.78
CA ASN A 326 22.67 9.46 3.26
C ASN A 326 23.33 9.28 4.64
N ASP A 327 22.80 8.45 5.53
CA ASP A 327 23.48 8.11 6.79
C ASP A 327 24.85 7.40 6.61
N VAL A 328 25.14 6.89 5.41
CA VAL A 328 26.46 6.36 5.03
C VAL A 328 27.05 7.04 3.78
N CYS A 329 26.38 8.03 3.22
CA CYS A 329 26.80 8.73 2.00
C CYS A 329 27.03 10.21 2.30
N ASN A 330 28.24 10.66 2.03
CA ASN A 330 28.66 12.05 2.22
C ASN A 330 29.79 12.38 1.22
N GLU A 331 30.12 13.66 1.16
CA GLU A 331 31.07 14.28 0.24
C GLU A 331 32.52 14.29 0.77
N TYR A 332 32.71 14.10 2.08
CA TYR A 332 34.00 14.29 2.75
C TYR A 332 35.07 13.29 2.33
N HIS A 333 36.33 13.73 2.22
CA HIS A 333 37.44 12.83 1.93
C HIS A 333 37.63 11.69 2.94
N ASP A 334 37.42 11.94 4.23
CA ASP A 334 37.47 10.94 5.30
C ASP A 334 36.10 10.31 5.57
N THR A 335 35.33 10.07 4.51
CA THR A 335 33.91 9.65 4.51
C THR A 335 33.47 8.69 5.62
N LEU A 336 34.31 7.71 6.00
CA LEU A 336 34.01 6.70 7.04
C LEU A 336 33.81 7.29 8.46
N THR A 337 34.48 8.40 8.78
CA THR A 337 34.37 9.09 10.09
C THR A 337 33.09 9.91 10.18
N HIS A 338 32.55 10.35 9.04
CA HIS A 338 31.37 11.20 8.93
C HIS A 338 30.06 10.43 8.77
N MET A 339 30.09 9.10 8.62
CA MET A 339 28.87 8.29 8.60
C MET A 339 28.21 8.24 9.99
N THR A 340 26.88 8.21 10.02
CA THR A 340 26.09 8.09 11.25
C THR A 340 26.46 6.83 12.02
N SER A 341 26.72 6.95 13.32
CA SER A 341 26.98 5.79 14.17
C SER A 341 25.68 5.01 14.47
N PRO A 342 25.74 3.70 14.76
CA PRO A 342 24.55 2.94 15.15
C PRO A 342 23.80 3.54 16.34
N GLU A 343 24.51 4.13 17.30
CA GLU A 343 23.94 4.75 18.49
C GLU A 343 23.17 6.03 18.13
N LEU A 344 23.79 6.93 17.36
CA LEU A 344 23.14 8.16 16.91
C LEU A 344 21.95 7.86 16.00
N PHE A 345 22.10 6.88 15.10
CA PHE A 345 21.03 6.46 14.21
C PHE A 345 19.82 5.90 14.99
N TYR A 346 20.06 5.15 16.06
CA TYR A 346 19.00 4.70 16.96
C TYR A 346 18.29 5.90 17.62
N GLU A 347 19.03 6.83 18.20
CA GLU A 347 18.46 8.02 18.86
C GLU A 347 17.61 8.86 17.89
N ASN A 348 18.13 9.09 16.69
CA ASN A 348 17.43 9.81 15.63
C ASN A 348 16.14 9.09 15.20
N THR A 349 16.21 7.77 14.98
CA THR A 349 15.05 6.96 14.60
C THR A 349 13.97 7.00 15.68
N ILE A 350 14.33 6.77 16.94
CA ILE A 350 13.38 6.82 18.07
C ILE A 350 12.76 8.21 18.21
N THR A 351 13.54 9.26 18.00
CA THR A 351 13.04 10.64 18.05
C THR A 351 11.99 10.87 16.95
N GLY A 352 12.23 10.39 15.74
CA GLY A 352 11.24 10.42 14.65
C GLY A 352 9.98 9.63 14.98
N LEU A 353 10.11 8.41 15.51
CA LEU A 353 8.95 7.57 15.87
C LEU A 353 8.11 8.18 17.00
N ARG A 354 8.74 8.77 18.01
CA ARG A 354 8.03 9.52 19.07
C ARG A 354 7.29 10.73 18.53
N TYR A 355 7.84 11.39 17.51
CA TYR A 355 7.12 12.46 16.82
C TYR A 355 5.88 11.93 16.12
N LEU A 356 5.98 10.81 15.39
CA LEU A 356 4.83 10.17 14.73
C LEU A 356 3.75 9.75 15.73
N GLU A 357 4.11 9.28 16.91
CA GLU A 357 3.14 8.84 17.93
C GLU A 357 2.18 9.95 18.34
N ALA A 358 2.65 11.20 18.34
CA ALA A 358 1.83 12.36 18.65
C ALA A 358 0.98 12.87 17.47
N HIS A 359 1.19 12.39 16.24
CA HIS A 359 0.60 12.95 15.02
C HIS A 359 -0.19 11.94 14.18
N LEU A 360 0.02 10.64 14.37
CA LEU A 360 -0.71 9.61 13.62
C LEU A 360 -1.99 9.20 14.37
N PRO A 361 -3.12 9.01 13.65
CA PRO A 361 -4.30 8.39 14.22
C PRO A 361 -4.03 6.94 14.65
N PRO A 362 -4.78 6.41 15.64
CA PRO A 362 -4.74 5.00 16.00
C PRO A 362 -4.96 4.06 14.79
N ASN A 363 -4.35 2.87 14.84
CA ASN A 363 -4.33 1.88 13.76
C ASN A 363 -3.52 2.30 12.52
N SER A 364 -2.59 3.24 12.68
CA SER A 364 -1.59 3.53 11.65
C SER A 364 -0.49 2.45 11.66
N HIS A 365 0.36 2.43 10.64
CA HIS A 365 1.48 1.48 10.57
C HIS A 365 2.74 2.19 10.10
N VAL A 366 3.87 1.96 10.76
CA VAL A 366 5.17 2.52 10.39
C VAL A 366 6.08 1.39 9.90
N ILE A 367 6.58 1.53 8.68
CA ILE A 367 7.46 0.55 8.05
C ILE A 367 8.85 1.16 7.91
N LEU A 368 9.80 0.63 8.67
CA LEU A 368 11.22 0.97 8.58
C LEU A 368 11.84 0.22 7.40
N ILE A 369 12.29 0.95 6.39
CA ILE A 369 12.96 0.40 5.21
C ILE A 369 14.47 0.43 5.41
N GLY A 370 15.11 -0.71 5.21
CA GLY A 370 16.56 -0.82 5.32
C GLY A 370 17.33 0.01 4.28
N LEU A 371 18.55 0.41 4.65
CA LEU A 371 19.55 0.98 3.77
C LEU A 371 19.96 -0.03 2.69
N VAL A 372 20.36 0.50 1.53
CA VAL A 372 20.80 -0.28 0.38
C VAL A 372 22.23 -0.82 0.55
N ASP A 373 22.57 -1.87 -0.20
CA ASP A 373 23.95 -2.25 -0.49
C ASP A 373 24.30 -1.77 -1.90
N ALA A 374 24.95 -0.62 -1.99
CA ALA A 374 25.29 0.04 -3.25
C ALA A 374 26.74 -0.23 -3.72
N ASN A 375 27.49 -1.15 -3.08
CA ASN A 375 28.84 -1.49 -3.52
C ASN A 375 28.88 -1.97 -4.98
N VAL A 376 27.81 -2.63 -5.45
CA VAL A 376 27.69 -3.16 -6.82
C VAL A 376 27.54 -2.06 -7.88
N ILE A 377 27.17 -0.83 -7.51
CA ILE A 377 26.93 0.26 -8.45
C ILE A 377 28.23 0.69 -9.13
N TYR A 378 29.32 0.80 -8.38
CA TYR A 378 30.63 1.19 -8.94
C TYR A 378 31.05 0.24 -10.07
N ASP A 379 31.00 -1.07 -9.83
CA ASP A 379 31.41 -2.08 -10.81
C ASP A 379 30.49 -2.07 -12.05
N ALA A 380 29.20 -1.74 -11.88
CA ALA A 380 28.24 -1.66 -12.98
C ALA A 380 28.42 -0.40 -13.85
N MET A 381 28.85 0.72 -13.26
CA MET A 381 28.78 2.03 -13.89
C MET A 381 30.14 2.65 -14.24
N ALA A 382 31.19 2.42 -13.46
CA ALA A 382 32.46 3.16 -13.51
C ALA A 382 33.06 3.25 -14.92
N GLN A 383 33.07 2.13 -15.66
CA GLN A 383 33.67 2.05 -16.99
C GLN A 383 32.77 2.57 -18.14
N ARG A 384 31.54 2.97 -17.84
CA ARG A 384 30.61 3.50 -18.85
C ARG A 384 30.87 4.97 -19.09
N PHE A 385 30.68 5.44 -20.32
CA PHE A 385 30.74 6.85 -20.63
C PHE A 385 29.54 7.59 -20.01
N HIS A 386 29.83 8.58 -19.18
CA HIS A 386 28.84 9.53 -18.70
C HIS A 386 28.23 10.28 -19.90
N PRO A 387 26.96 10.71 -19.88
CA PRO A 387 26.32 11.47 -20.98
C PRO A 387 27.19 12.60 -21.58
N LEU A 388 27.90 13.36 -20.74
CA LEU A 388 28.83 14.40 -21.18
C LEU A 388 30.06 13.87 -21.93
N GLY A 389 30.46 12.62 -21.70
CA GLY A 389 31.59 11.95 -22.35
C GLY A 389 31.25 11.12 -23.57
N GLN A 390 29.97 10.89 -23.87
CA GLN A 390 29.56 9.95 -24.93
C GLN A 390 29.99 10.40 -26.33
N TYR A 391 29.98 11.71 -26.60
CA TYR A 391 30.29 12.25 -27.93
C TYR A 391 31.77 12.07 -28.30
N ASN A 392 32.67 12.49 -27.41
CA ASN A 392 34.12 12.45 -27.63
C ASN A 392 34.79 11.18 -27.09
N ARG A 393 34.05 10.35 -26.33
CA ARG A 393 34.56 9.16 -25.64
C ARG A 393 35.72 9.49 -24.69
N ASP A 394 35.55 10.56 -23.92
CA ASP A 394 36.59 11.21 -23.12
C ASP A 394 36.26 11.36 -21.62
N LEU A 395 35.08 10.91 -21.17
CA LEU A 395 34.67 10.98 -19.76
C LEU A 395 33.84 9.75 -19.36
N THR A 396 34.40 8.91 -18.51
CA THR A 396 33.71 7.79 -17.86
C THR A 396 33.07 8.21 -16.54
N ASN A 397 32.22 7.35 -15.96
CA ASN A 397 31.71 7.60 -14.61
C ASN A 397 32.81 7.50 -13.55
N ASP A 398 33.86 6.70 -13.74
CA ASP A 398 35.02 6.65 -12.82
C ASP A 398 35.73 8.00 -12.74
N ASP A 399 35.90 8.67 -13.89
CA ASP A 399 36.46 10.02 -13.97
C ASP A 399 35.56 11.03 -13.23
N LEU A 400 34.23 10.92 -13.42
CA LEU A 400 33.25 11.75 -12.71
C LEU A 400 33.33 11.53 -11.18
N TYR A 401 33.43 10.28 -10.74
CA TYR A 401 33.55 9.93 -9.32
C TYR A 401 34.83 10.49 -8.71
N ALA A 402 35.97 10.33 -9.39
CA ALA A 402 37.24 10.88 -8.95
C ALA A 402 37.18 12.41 -8.84
N TRP A 403 36.53 13.06 -9.80
CA TRP A 403 36.33 14.51 -9.77
C TRP A 403 35.42 14.95 -8.63
N PHE A 404 34.27 14.30 -8.44
CA PHE A 404 33.36 14.56 -7.32
C PHE A 404 34.03 14.40 -5.96
N ASN A 405 34.81 13.34 -5.77
CA ASN A 405 35.53 13.09 -4.52
C ASN A 405 36.67 14.09 -4.31
N CYS A 406 37.30 14.58 -5.38
CA CYS A 406 38.33 15.62 -5.29
C CYS A 406 37.73 16.99 -4.92
N MET A 407 36.57 17.30 -5.49
CA MET A 407 35.86 18.57 -5.27
C MET A 407 35.03 18.60 -3.98
N GLU A 408 34.86 17.45 -3.30
CA GLU A 408 33.98 17.29 -2.13
C GLU A 408 32.54 17.75 -2.41
N ILE A 409 31.99 17.34 -3.56
CA ILE A 409 30.60 17.66 -3.98
C ILE A 409 29.81 16.42 -4.44
N GLY A 410 30.41 15.24 -4.31
CA GLY A 410 29.79 13.97 -4.73
C GLY A 410 28.68 13.51 -3.79
N PRO A 411 27.66 12.80 -4.30
CA PRO A 411 26.55 12.36 -3.47
C PRO A 411 26.92 11.21 -2.52
N CYS A 412 27.95 10.41 -2.83
CA CYS A 412 28.38 9.33 -1.95
C CYS A 412 29.83 8.89 -2.19
N HIS A 413 30.80 9.55 -1.55
CA HIS A 413 32.22 9.14 -1.63
C HIS A 413 32.43 7.69 -1.17
N GLY A 414 31.68 7.25 -0.15
CA GLY A 414 31.77 5.89 0.39
C GLY A 414 31.59 4.76 -0.64
N TRP A 415 30.65 4.90 -1.58
CA TRP A 415 30.39 3.89 -2.62
C TRP A 415 30.92 4.28 -4.01
N MET A 416 30.98 5.57 -4.34
CA MET A 416 31.44 6.07 -5.64
C MET A 416 32.94 6.34 -5.61
N THR A 417 33.72 5.29 -5.38
CA THR A 417 35.19 5.36 -5.33
C THR A 417 35.81 4.07 -5.83
N SER A 418 36.96 4.16 -6.52
CA SER A 418 37.73 3.00 -6.97
C SER A 418 38.31 2.19 -5.81
N ASN A 419 38.38 2.78 -4.60
CA ASN A 419 38.85 2.11 -3.40
C ASN A 419 37.84 1.10 -2.84
N VAL A 420 38.02 -0.17 -3.18
CA VAL A 420 37.15 -1.27 -2.73
C VAL A 420 37.08 -1.40 -1.20
N THR A 421 38.14 -1.07 -0.47
CA THR A 421 38.14 -1.14 1.00
C THR A 421 37.16 -0.12 1.60
N VAL A 422 37.09 1.09 1.02
CA VAL A 422 36.13 2.12 1.45
C VAL A 422 34.70 1.68 1.10
N ARG A 423 34.46 1.14 -0.10
CA ARG A 423 33.13 0.65 -0.49
C ARG A 423 32.61 -0.47 0.41
N LEU A 424 33.48 -1.42 0.76
CA LEU A 424 33.14 -2.50 1.68
C LEU A 424 32.89 -1.97 3.10
N ALA A 425 33.70 -1.04 3.59
CA ALA A 425 33.50 -0.45 4.91
C ALA A 425 32.18 0.35 5.00
N THR A 426 31.82 1.10 3.95
CA THR A 426 30.54 1.79 3.80
C THR A 426 29.37 0.81 3.87
N THR A 427 29.48 -0.29 3.14
CA THR A 427 28.48 -1.37 3.12
C THR A 427 28.33 -2.04 4.50
N GLU A 428 29.45 -2.26 5.20
CA GLU A 428 29.41 -2.78 6.57
C GLU A 428 28.76 -1.80 7.56
N ARG A 429 28.95 -0.48 7.38
CA ARG A 429 28.20 0.52 8.16
C ARG A 429 26.70 0.41 7.89
N ALA A 430 26.29 0.39 6.62
CA ALA A 430 24.87 0.27 6.24
C ALA A 430 24.21 -1.00 6.83
N LYS A 431 24.92 -2.13 6.84
CA LYS A 431 24.46 -3.36 7.51
C LYS A 431 24.26 -3.18 9.01
N LYS A 432 25.15 -2.47 9.70
CA LYS A 432 24.99 -2.16 11.13
C LYS A 432 23.77 -1.27 11.38
N LEU A 433 23.55 -0.24 10.56
CA LEU A 433 22.36 0.62 10.67
C LEU A 433 21.06 -0.16 10.40
N ASN A 434 21.08 -1.10 9.45
CA ASN A 434 19.99 -2.03 9.22
C ASN A 434 19.66 -2.92 10.44
N GLN A 435 20.68 -3.36 11.19
CA GLN A 435 20.47 -4.10 12.44
C GLN A 435 19.81 -3.23 13.52
N VAL A 436 20.08 -1.92 13.53
CA VAL A 436 19.41 -0.96 14.41
C VAL A 436 17.91 -0.89 14.09
N LEU A 437 17.52 -0.71 12.82
CA LEU A 437 16.10 -0.69 12.43
C LEU A 437 15.39 -2.00 12.78
N GLN A 438 16.04 -3.14 12.56
CA GLN A 438 15.51 -4.45 12.95
C GLN A 438 15.31 -4.56 14.46
N LYS A 439 16.22 -4.01 15.26
CA LYS A 439 16.08 -3.97 16.72
C LYS A 439 14.91 -3.09 17.11
N VAL A 440 14.82 -1.87 16.59
CA VAL A 440 13.73 -0.92 16.86
C VAL A 440 12.36 -1.54 16.58
N ALA A 441 12.16 -2.13 15.40
CA ALA A 441 10.89 -2.77 15.04
C ALA A 441 10.51 -3.97 15.93
N LYS A 442 11.50 -4.61 16.58
CA LYS A 442 11.26 -5.74 17.50
C LYS A 442 10.98 -5.29 18.93
N THR A 443 11.64 -4.22 19.39
CA THR A 443 11.65 -3.84 20.81
C THR A 443 10.69 -2.71 21.15
N GLU A 444 10.52 -1.75 20.24
CA GLU A 444 9.73 -0.55 20.53
C GLU A 444 8.24 -0.79 20.26
N LYS A 445 7.41 -0.18 21.11
CA LYS A 445 5.95 -0.25 21.03
C LYS A 445 5.37 1.15 21.18
N PHE A 446 4.36 1.42 20.36
CA PHE A 446 3.65 2.68 20.28
C PHE A 446 2.15 2.38 20.35
N THR A 447 1.36 3.37 20.74
CA THR A 447 -0.09 3.21 20.96
C THR A 447 -0.85 3.38 19.65
N ASN A 448 -0.44 4.35 18.84
CA ASN A 448 -1.19 4.73 17.64
C ASN A 448 -0.79 3.92 16.40
N PHE A 449 0.36 3.24 16.42
CA PHE A 449 0.81 2.42 15.30
C PHE A 449 1.69 1.24 15.69
N ASP A 450 1.71 0.25 14.81
CA ASP A 450 2.71 -0.82 14.80
C ASP A 450 3.97 -0.39 14.04
N VAL A 451 5.12 -0.92 14.47
CA VAL A 451 6.41 -0.72 13.80
C VAL A 451 6.86 -2.02 13.16
N HIS A 452 7.17 -1.97 11.86
CA HIS A 452 7.62 -3.09 11.07
C HIS A 452 8.99 -2.80 10.44
N TYR A 453 9.71 -3.85 10.06
CA TYR A 453 10.96 -3.74 9.31
C TYR A 453 10.91 -4.55 8.02
N ILE A 454 11.30 -3.91 6.92
CA ILE A 454 11.47 -4.52 5.61
C ILE A 454 12.88 -4.19 5.09
N SER A 455 13.56 -5.20 4.57
CA SER A 455 14.84 -4.99 3.89
C SER A 455 14.66 -4.20 2.60
N ASN A 456 15.66 -3.42 2.20
CA ASN A 456 15.57 -2.57 1.02
C ASN A 456 15.07 -3.34 -0.22
N PRO A 457 13.94 -2.93 -0.84
CA PRO A 457 13.35 -3.66 -1.97
C PRO A 457 14.23 -3.62 -3.22
N PHE A 458 15.06 -2.59 -3.42
CA PHE A 458 15.91 -2.47 -4.60
C PHE A 458 16.97 -3.59 -4.67
N ARG A 459 17.35 -4.17 -3.52
CA ARG A 459 18.23 -5.35 -3.48
C ARG A 459 17.61 -6.56 -4.19
N ILE A 460 16.29 -6.73 -4.05
CA ILE A 460 15.54 -7.81 -4.71
C ILE A 460 15.55 -7.55 -6.22
N VAL A 461 15.18 -6.32 -6.61
CA VAL A 461 15.13 -5.87 -8.01
C VAL A 461 16.47 -6.10 -8.72
N MET A 462 17.58 -5.63 -8.14
CA MET A 462 18.92 -5.81 -8.73
C MET A 462 19.26 -7.29 -8.96
N LYS A 463 18.94 -8.15 -7.99
CA LYS A 463 19.21 -9.59 -8.09
C LYS A 463 18.35 -10.26 -9.16
N GLU A 464 17.05 -9.98 -9.18
CA GLU A 464 16.10 -10.58 -10.13
C GLU A 464 16.37 -10.10 -11.56
N TRP A 465 16.71 -8.82 -11.74
CA TRP A 465 17.06 -8.27 -13.05
C TRP A 465 18.26 -8.96 -13.67
N VAL A 466 19.34 -9.15 -12.89
CA VAL A 466 20.53 -9.87 -13.35
C VAL A 466 20.24 -11.35 -13.60
N ALA A 467 19.44 -12.00 -12.75
CA ALA A 467 19.03 -13.39 -12.95
C ALA A 467 18.18 -13.57 -14.23
N GLY A 468 17.39 -12.55 -14.60
CA GLY A 468 16.63 -12.49 -15.84
C GLY A 468 17.46 -12.15 -17.09
N GLY A 469 18.79 -11.99 -16.96
CA GLY A 469 19.69 -11.66 -18.07
C GLY A 469 19.88 -10.16 -18.32
N GLY A 470 19.32 -9.30 -17.48
CA GLY A 470 19.55 -7.86 -17.49
C GLY A 470 20.93 -7.46 -16.97
N GLN A 471 21.34 -6.24 -17.24
CA GLN A 471 22.59 -5.64 -16.74
C GLN A 471 22.29 -4.54 -15.72
N LEU A 472 22.99 -4.53 -14.58
CA LEU A 472 22.69 -3.60 -13.46
C LEU A 472 22.68 -2.13 -13.85
N TRP A 473 23.57 -1.70 -14.76
CA TRP A 473 23.62 -0.31 -15.20
C TRP A 473 22.31 0.19 -15.83
N GLN A 474 21.45 -0.72 -16.32
CA GLN A 474 20.14 -0.36 -16.87
C GLN A 474 19.16 0.12 -15.79
N LEU A 475 19.43 -0.21 -14.52
CA LEU A 475 18.62 0.20 -13.38
C LEU A 475 19.12 1.49 -12.73
N ILE A 476 20.27 2.03 -13.12
CA ILE A 476 20.92 3.18 -12.49
C ILE A 476 20.86 4.41 -13.41
N GLU A 477 20.48 5.56 -12.84
CA GLU A 477 20.39 6.85 -13.52
C GLU A 477 21.71 7.19 -14.20
N PRO A 478 21.74 7.49 -15.51
CA PRO A 478 23.00 7.61 -16.24
C PRO A 478 23.74 8.93 -15.98
N VAL A 479 23.08 9.95 -15.41
CA VAL A 479 23.68 11.27 -15.14
C VAL A 479 24.35 11.29 -13.76
N ASP A 480 23.63 11.01 -12.68
CA ASP A 480 24.26 10.93 -11.35
C ASP A 480 25.01 9.62 -11.12
N SER A 481 24.68 8.59 -11.91
CA SER A 481 25.29 7.27 -11.84
C SER A 481 25.17 6.61 -10.46
N PHE A 482 24.05 6.85 -9.78
CA PHE A 482 23.81 6.39 -8.41
C PHE A 482 22.33 6.00 -8.15
N HIS A 483 21.36 6.84 -8.51
CA HIS A 483 19.95 6.62 -8.16
C HIS A 483 19.25 5.61 -9.09
N PRO A 484 18.11 5.01 -8.69
CA PRO A 484 17.35 4.10 -9.56
C PRO A 484 16.61 4.84 -10.69
N THR A 485 16.67 4.31 -11.91
CA THR A 485 15.95 4.86 -13.08
C THR A 485 14.43 4.74 -12.98
N GLN A 486 13.69 5.49 -13.81
CA GLN A 486 12.25 5.28 -14.02
C GLN A 486 11.90 3.82 -14.35
N GLY A 487 12.76 3.09 -15.07
CA GLY A 487 12.54 1.66 -15.36
C GLY A 487 12.66 0.76 -14.13
N ALA A 488 13.45 1.18 -13.13
CA ALA A 488 13.58 0.47 -11.86
C ALA A 488 12.42 0.79 -10.89
N GLN A 489 11.83 1.99 -10.94
CA GLN A 489 10.72 2.42 -10.07
C GLN A 489 9.58 1.40 -9.97
N PRO A 490 8.92 0.94 -11.07
CA PRO A 490 7.81 -0.02 -10.98
C PRO A 490 8.27 -1.39 -10.42
N LEU A 491 9.51 -1.80 -10.69
CA LEU A 491 10.06 -3.03 -10.13
C LEU A 491 10.26 -2.93 -8.61
N ILE A 492 10.65 -1.75 -8.11
CA ILE A 492 10.76 -1.47 -6.68
C ILE A 492 9.37 -1.49 -6.03
N ALA A 493 8.37 -0.87 -6.66
CA ALA A 493 6.97 -0.90 -6.19
C ALA A 493 6.46 -2.34 -6.08
N GLU A 494 6.64 -3.16 -7.13
CA GLU A 494 6.25 -4.58 -7.14
C GLU A 494 6.97 -5.39 -6.06
N ALA A 495 8.30 -5.26 -5.94
CA ALA A 495 9.07 -6.01 -4.94
C ALA A 495 8.65 -5.64 -3.51
N LEU A 496 8.40 -4.36 -3.25
CA LEU A 496 7.90 -3.89 -1.97
C LEU A 496 6.48 -4.39 -1.71
N TRP A 497 5.57 -4.25 -2.68
CA TRP A 497 4.18 -4.68 -2.57
C TRP A 497 4.05 -6.18 -2.29
N ARG A 498 4.73 -7.04 -3.06
CA ARG A 498 4.78 -8.50 -2.82
C ARG A 498 5.26 -8.83 -1.41
N THR A 499 6.20 -8.03 -0.89
CA THR A 499 6.70 -8.22 0.48
C THR A 499 5.63 -7.83 1.51
N LEU A 500 4.88 -6.75 1.28
CA LEU A 500 3.79 -6.32 2.13
C LEU A 500 2.64 -7.33 2.14
N GLU A 501 2.18 -7.78 0.98
CA GLU A 501 1.12 -8.80 0.87
C GLU A 501 1.51 -10.08 1.60
N LYS A 502 2.76 -10.53 1.43
CA LYS A 502 3.23 -11.79 2.02
C LYS A 502 3.46 -11.71 3.52
N ARG A 503 3.96 -10.59 4.03
CA ARG A 503 4.47 -10.50 5.42
C ARG A 503 3.61 -9.64 6.34
N LEU A 504 2.87 -8.69 5.78
CA LEU A 504 2.13 -7.66 6.50
C LEU A 504 0.76 -7.38 5.81
N PRO A 505 -0.05 -8.40 5.46
CA PRO A 505 -1.29 -8.18 4.69
C PRO A 505 -2.28 -7.27 5.42
N HIS A 506 -2.34 -7.35 6.75
CA HIS A 506 -3.18 -6.48 7.59
C HIS A 506 -2.85 -4.98 7.46
N VAL A 507 -1.62 -4.62 7.09
CA VAL A 507 -1.20 -3.21 6.92
C VAL A 507 -1.86 -2.59 5.69
N LEU A 508 -2.18 -3.38 4.66
CA LEU A 508 -2.74 -2.92 3.40
C LEU A 508 -4.26 -2.67 3.46
N GLY A 509 -4.90 -2.99 4.58
CA GLY A 509 -6.36 -2.96 4.70
C GLY A 509 -7.03 -4.22 4.13
N PRO A 510 -8.30 -4.45 4.47
CA PRO A 510 -8.99 -5.72 4.22
C PRO A 510 -9.19 -6.05 2.73
N MET A 511 -8.95 -7.32 2.35
CA MET A 511 -9.44 -7.92 1.10
C MET A 511 -9.98 -9.32 1.40
N ILE A 512 -11.28 -9.40 1.74
CA ILE A 512 -11.94 -10.65 2.16
C ILE A 512 -11.59 -11.82 1.23
N GLN A 513 -11.67 -11.62 -0.09
CA GLN A 513 -11.42 -12.66 -1.09
C GLN A 513 -9.99 -13.25 -1.05
N THR A 514 -8.98 -12.43 -0.75
CA THR A 514 -7.60 -12.89 -0.64
C THR A 514 -7.40 -13.65 0.68
N ASP A 515 -7.99 -13.14 1.75
CA ASP A 515 -7.81 -13.62 3.12
C ASP A 515 -8.54 -14.94 3.40
N CYS A 516 -9.60 -15.28 2.65
CA CYS A 516 -10.27 -16.58 2.78
C CYS A 516 -9.73 -17.67 1.83
N GLY A 517 -8.76 -17.34 0.98
CA GLY A 517 -8.12 -18.29 0.06
C GLY A 517 -9.12 -19.05 -0.83
N GLU A 518 -8.90 -20.36 -1.02
CA GLU A 518 -9.77 -21.19 -1.86
C GLU A 518 -11.21 -21.25 -1.34
N THR A 519 -11.46 -21.01 -0.05
CA THR A 519 -12.81 -20.98 0.55
C THR A 519 -13.74 -20.07 -0.26
N CYS A 520 -13.27 -18.90 -0.67
CA CYS A 520 -14.03 -17.94 -1.48
C CYS A 520 -13.89 -18.11 -2.99
N ASP A 521 -13.07 -19.05 -3.48
CA ASP A 521 -12.99 -19.33 -4.90
C ASP A 521 -14.22 -20.10 -5.37
N THR A 522 -15.18 -19.37 -5.93
CA THR A 522 -16.45 -19.92 -6.46
C THR A 522 -16.34 -20.40 -7.90
N THR A 523 -15.11 -20.45 -8.45
CA THR A 523 -14.83 -21.02 -9.78
C THR A 523 -14.43 -22.50 -9.72
N ILE A 524 -14.05 -22.99 -8.53
CA ILE A 524 -13.69 -24.39 -8.32
C ILE A 524 -14.93 -25.28 -8.50
N THR A 525 -14.78 -26.30 -9.34
CA THR A 525 -15.82 -27.30 -9.62
C THR A 525 -15.34 -28.69 -9.22
N GLY A 526 -16.27 -29.63 -9.06
CA GLY A 526 -15.97 -30.99 -8.67
C GLY A 526 -16.95 -32.00 -9.26
N PRO A 527 -16.71 -33.31 -9.08
CA PRO A 527 -17.56 -34.36 -9.62
C PRO A 527 -18.94 -34.39 -8.93
N LEU A 528 -19.94 -34.96 -9.62
CA LEU A 528 -21.26 -35.19 -9.04
C LEU A 528 -21.16 -36.16 -7.85
N GLY A 529 -21.64 -35.73 -6.68
CA GLY A 529 -21.77 -36.54 -5.48
C GLY A 529 -23.09 -37.29 -5.41
N LYS A 530 -23.53 -37.59 -4.17
CA LYS A 530 -24.79 -38.29 -3.92
C LYS A 530 -26.03 -37.44 -4.28
N TYR A 531 -25.97 -36.14 -4.05
CA TYR A 531 -27.08 -35.19 -4.25
C TYR A 531 -26.68 -33.98 -5.12
N PHE A 532 -25.48 -33.44 -4.90
CA PHE A 532 -24.89 -32.33 -5.67
C PHE A 532 -23.37 -32.53 -5.77
N ASN A 533 -22.64 -31.64 -6.44
CA ASN A 533 -21.22 -31.84 -6.68
C ASN A 533 -20.43 -31.80 -5.37
N VAL A 534 -19.40 -32.64 -5.26
CA VAL A 534 -18.48 -32.64 -4.12
C VAL A 534 -17.26 -31.80 -4.50
N LEU A 535 -17.02 -30.74 -3.73
CA LEU A 535 -15.85 -29.90 -3.89
C LEU A 535 -14.78 -30.26 -2.86
N GLN A 536 -13.53 -30.11 -3.28
CA GLN A 536 -12.36 -30.16 -2.40
C GLN A 536 -11.63 -28.84 -2.54
N LYS A 537 -11.37 -28.18 -1.41
CA LYS A 537 -10.65 -26.90 -1.32
C LYS A 537 -9.63 -26.93 -0.20
N ASP A 538 -8.52 -26.24 -0.36
CA ASP A 538 -7.55 -26.08 0.72
C ASP A 538 -8.04 -25.05 1.75
N PHE A 539 -8.47 -25.53 2.91
CA PHE A 539 -8.82 -24.67 4.04
C PHE A 539 -7.57 -24.41 4.89
N ASP A 540 -7.09 -23.17 4.89
CA ASP A 540 -6.15 -22.70 5.90
C ASP A 540 -6.91 -22.44 7.21
N CYS A 541 -7.03 -23.47 8.04
CA CYS A 541 -7.81 -23.38 9.27
C CYS A 541 -7.25 -22.37 10.28
N GLU A 542 -5.95 -22.08 10.24
CA GLU A 542 -5.37 -21.06 11.13
C GLU A 542 -5.84 -19.67 10.67
N ASP A 543 -5.68 -19.35 9.39
CA ASP A 543 -6.06 -18.04 8.86
C ASP A 543 -7.59 -17.86 8.84
N ILE A 544 -8.34 -18.84 8.34
CA ILE A 544 -9.81 -18.77 8.27
C ILE A 544 -10.41 -18.52 9.65
N VAL A 545 -9.95 -19.21 10.70
CA VAL A 545 -10.52 -19.03 12.03
C VAL A 545 -9.99 -17.76 12.68
N THR A 546 -8.70 -17.45 12.60
CA THR A 546 -8.12 -16.35 13.40
C THR A 546 -8.25 -14.96 12.76
N ASN A 547 -8.51 -14.87 11.45
CA ASN A 547 -8.52 -13.60 10.74
C ASN A 547 -9.77 -12.75 11.09
N PRO A 548 -9.59 -11.58 11.74
CA PRO A 548 -10.71 -10.73 12.17
C PRO A 548 -11.45 -10.06 11.01
N ILE A 549 -10.85 -9.99 9.82
CA ILE A 549 -11.46 -9.39 8.62
C ILE A 549 -12.61 -10.25 8.10
N LEU A 550 -12.59 -11.56 8.37
CA LEU A 550 -13.60 -12.48 7.84
C LEU A 550 -14.96 -12.40 8.58
N ASP A 551 -15.00 -11.87 9.80
CA ASP A 551 -16.24 -11.65 10.59
C ASP A 551 -16.34 -10.21 11.13
N TYR A 552 -15.89 -9.23 10.36
CA TYR A 552 -16.00 -7.84 10.79
C TYR A 552 -17.48 -7.44 10.93
N SER A 553 -17.78 -6.60 11.91
CA SER A 553 -19.12 -6.02 12.09
C SER A 553 -19.28 -4.81 11.16
N SER A 554 -20.50 -4.56 10.70
CA SER A 554 -20.84 -3.32 10.01
C SER A 554 -20.57 -2.13 10.93
N THR A 555 -20.04 -1.04 10.36
CA THR A 555 -19.92 0.25 11.04
C THR A 555 -21.18 1.11 10.88
N SER A 556 -22.09 0.72 9.98
CA SER A 556 -23.35 1.40 9.75
C SER A 556 -24.44 0.89 10.67
N ASP A 557 -25.29 1.78 11.14
CA ASP A 557 -26.46 1.46 11.97
C ASP A 557 -27.52 0.66 11.21
N LYS A 558 -27.47 0.59 9.86
CA LYS A 558 -28.42 -0.15 9.05
C LYS A 558 -27.71 -1.00 8.00
N PRO A 559 -28.26 -2.18 7.65
CA PRO A 559 -27.75 -2.93 6.52
C PRO A 559 -28.00 -2.18 5.20
N PRO A 560 -27.14 -2.37 4.19
CA PRO A 560 -27.36 -1.75 2.90
C PRO A 560 -28.50 -2.43 2.11
N ARG A 561 -29.13 -1.68 1.21
CA ARG A 561 -30.11 -2.18 0.25
C ARG A 561 -29.43 -2.73 -1.01
N LEU A 562 -30.16 -3.53 -1.79
CA LEU A 562 -29.62 -4.11 -3.02
C LEU A 562 -29.18 -3.04 -4.03
N ASP A 563 -29.90 -1.93 -4.14
CA ASP A 563 -29.57 -0.83 -5.05
C ASP A 563 -28.35 -0.01 -4.60
N GLU A 564 -27.96 -0.11 -3.34
CA GLU A 564 -26.77 0.52 -2.73
C GLU A 564 -25.48 -0.29 -3.01
N LEU A 565 -25.60 -1.56 -3.37
CA LEU A 565 -24.44 -2.38 -3.70
C LEU A 565 -23.86 -2.02 -5.09
N SER A 566 -22.53 -1.95 -5.17
CA SER A 566 -21.83 -1.84 -6.47
C SER A 566 -21.99 -3.09 -7.31
N ASP A 567 -21.91 -2.96 -8.65
CA ASP A 567 -21.99 -4.11 -9.57
C ASP A 567 -20.90 -5.14 -9.33
N SER A 568 -19.73 -4.71 -8.84
CA SER A 568 -18.64 -5.61 -8.44
C SER A 568 -19.02 -6.49 -7.24
N ILE A 569 -19.64 -5.90 -6.21
CA ILE A 569 -20.13 -6.64 -5.04
C ILE A 569 -21.30 -7.55 -5.43
N LYS A 570 -22.25 -7.05 -6.22
CA LYS A 570 -23.38 -7.84 -6.77
C LYS A 570 -22.89 -9.06 -7.56
N SER A 571 -21.87 -8.88 -8.40
CA SER A 571 -21.23 -9.97 -9.15
C SER A 571 -20.61 -11.02 -8.24
N LYS A 572 -19.98 -10.61 -7.13
CA LYS A 572 -19.41 -11.55 -6.14
C LYS A 572 -20.48 -12.38 -5.42
N PHE A 573 -21.59 -11.76 -5.02
CA PHE A 573 -22.74 -12.48 -4.42
C PHE A 573 -23.35 -13.53 -5.37
N THR A 574 -23.19 -13.35 -6.68
CA THR A 574 -23.76 -14.22 -7.72
C THR A 574 -22.71 -15.11 -8.40
N TYR A 575 -21.54 -15.27 -7.78
CA TYR A 575 -20.41 -16.09 -8.27
C TYR A 575 -19.98 -15.73 -9.70
N GLY A 576 -19.88 -14.44 -9.98
CA GLY A 576 -19.56 -13.92 -11.30
C GLY A 576 -20.78 -13.84 -12.22
N ASN A 577 -21.95 -13.48 -11.69
CA ASN A 577 -23.23 -13.41 -12.41
C ASN A 577 -23.73 -14.77 -12.95
N GLN A 578 -23.43 -15.88 -12.28
CA GLN A 578 -23.94 -17.21 -12.64
C GLN A 578 -25.43 -17.39 -12.33
N PHE A 579 -25.97 -16.60 -11.41
CA PHE A 579 -27.37 -16.66 -11.01
C PHE A 579 -27.92 -15.30 -10.55
N GLY A 580 -29.22 -15.26 -10.23
CA GLY A 580 -29.96 -14.03 -9.98
C GLY A 580 -29.74 -13.42 -8.60
N LEU A 581 -29.76 -12.09 -8.56
CA LEU A 581 -29.79 -11.28 -7.35
C LEU A 581 -31.12 -10.51 -7.34
N GLU A 582 -31.94 -10.72 -6.31
CA GLU A 582 -33.31 -10.22 -6.23
C GLU A 582 -33.51 -9.37 -4.97
N TYR A 583 -34.45 -8.43 -5.02
CA TYR A 583 -34.65 -7.46 -3.93
C TYR A 583 -35.48 -8.05 -2.79
N LEU A 584 -34.92 -8.08 -1.57
CA LEU A 584 -35.62 -8.35 -0.31
C LEU A 584 -34.90 -7.64 0.85
N TYR A 585 -35.42 -6.52 1.33
CA TYR A 585 -34.76 -5.79 2.42
C TYR A 585 -35.33 -6.13 3.80
N LEU A 586 -34.45 -6.48 4.74
CA LEU A 586 -34.74 -6.70 6.15
C LEU A 586 -33.66 -6.01 7.01
N ASP A 587 -34.07 -5.44 8.13
CA ASP A 587 -33.20 -4.69 9.04
C ASP A 587 -33.39 -5.21 10.46
N ASP A 588 -32.46 -6.08 10.88
CA ASP A 588 -32.41 -6.66 12.21
C ASP A 588 -31.15 -6.22 12.97
N SER A 589 -30.43 -5.20 12.48
CA SER A 589 -29.19 -4.67 13.07
C SER A 589 -29.43 -3.87 14.35
N ASN A 590 -30.68 -3.43 14.59
CA ASN A 590 -31.07 -2.63 15.75
C ASN A 590 -32.49 -3.03 16.24
N GLY A 591 -32.62 -3.72 17.39
CA GLY A 591 -33.93 -4.15 17.90
C GLY A 591 -33.95 -5.02 19.16
N VAL A 592 -35.12 -5.64 19.45
CA VAL A 592 -35.36 -6.60 20.57
C VAL A 592 -34.40 -7.80 20.51
N THR A 593 -33.80 -8.02 19.35
CA THR A 593 -32.77 -9.00 19.05
C THR A 593 -31.42 -8.73 19.73
N HIS A 594 -31.19 -7.59 20.41
CA HIS A 594 -29.85 -7.22 20.92
C HIS A 594 -29.64 -7.31 22.44
N ASN A 595 -30.69 -7.63 23.21
CA ASN A 595 -30.61 -7.86 24.65
C ASN A 595 -31.23 -9.21 24.98
N LEU A 596 -30.64 -10.27 24.45
CA LEU A 596 -31.12 -11.64 24.63
C LEU A 596 -30.59 -12.21 25.93
N LYS A 597 -31.45 -12.94 26.64
CA LYS A 597 -31.10 -13.61 27.89
C LYS A 597 -31.70 -14.99 27.88
N TRP A 598 -30.87 -16.00 28.13
CA TRP A 598 -31.30 -17.39 28.25
C TRP A 598 -31.23 -17.80 29.72
N THR A 599 -32.39 -17.85 30.36
CA THR A 599 -32.48 -18.30 31.76
C THR A 599 -32.54 -19.82 31.85
N GLU A 600 -32.05 -20.39 32.95
CA GLU A 600 -32.14 -21.85 33.18
C GLU A 600 -33.60 -22.34 33.12
N GLN A 601 -34.53 -21.57 33.68
CA GLN A 601 -35.96 -21.89 33.66
C GLN A 601 -36.52 -21.93 32.24
N GLU A 602 -36.14 -20.98 31.38
CA GLU A 602 -36.61 -20.91 30.00
C GLU A 602 -36.10 -22.09 29.17
N VAL A 603 -34.82 -22.43 29.31
CA VAL A 603 -34.23 -23.60 28.62
C VAL A 603 -34.95 -24.88 29.06
N GLU A 604 -35.19 -25.09 30.36
CA GLU A 604 -35.91 -26.28 30.83
C GLU A 604 -37.38 -26.30 30.38
N GLN A 605 -38.02 -25.13 30.19
CA GLN A 605 -39.36 -25.05 29.59
C GLN A 605 -39.36 -25.49 28.11
N TYR A 606 -38.35 -25.09 27.33
CA TYR A 606 -38.18 -25.56 25.95
C TYR A 606 -37.97 -27.08 25.91
N ARG A 607 -37.11 -27.62 26.79
CA ARG A 607 -36.87 -29.06 26.93
C ARG A 607 -38.13 -29.82 27.33
N GLN A 608 -38.86 -29.35 28.33
CA GLN A 608 -40.13 -29.95 28.74
C GLN A 608 -41.16 -29.90 27.60
N SER A 609 -41.25 -28.79 26.88
CA SER A 609 -42.15 -28.64 25.74
C SER A 609 -41.80 -29.64 24.63
N TYR A 610 -40.52 -29.87 24.37
CA TYR A 610 -40.06 -30.88 23.42
C TYR A 610 -40.46 -32.30 23.83
N ARG A 611 -40.22 -32.68 25.09
CA ARG A 611 -40.65 -33.99 25.65
C ARG A 611 -42.15 -34.24 25.48
N LEU A 612 -42.95 -33.19 25.61
CA LEU A 612 -44.41 -33.25 25.48
C LEU A 612 -44.91 -33.21 24.03
N GLY A 613 -44.03 -33.09 23.03
CA GLY A 613 -44.40 -32.88 21.63
C GLY A 613 -45.08 -31.54 21.37
N LYS A 614 -44.82 -30.55 22.24
CA LYS A 614 -45.43 -29.21 22.25
C LYS A 614 -44.41 -28.09 22.04
N LEU A 615 -43.17 -28.41 21.69
CA LEU A 615 -42.20 -27.39 21.34
C LEU A 615 -42.61 -26.74 20.01
N HIS A 616 -43.00 -25.48 20.09
CA HIS A 616 -43.25 -24.63 18.93
C HIS A 616 -42.04 -23.70 18.76
N GLY A 617 -40.99 -24.21 18.11
CA GLY A 617 -39.87 -23.36 17.69
C GLY A 617 -40.33 -22.30 16.68
N LEU A 618 -39.38 -21.48 16.21
CA LEU A 618 -39.67 -20.41 15.25
C LEU A 618 -40.28 -20.93 13.93
N TYR A 619 -40.00 -22.19 13.57
CA TYR A 619 -40.46 -22.85 12.35
C TYR A 619 -41.56 -23.92 12.58
N GLY A 620 -42.22 -23.88 13.74
CA GLY A 620 -43.37 -24.71 14.07
C GLY A 620 -43.07 -26.13 14.57
N PHE A 621 -44.12 -26.84 15.01
CA PHE A 621 -44.00 -28.16 15.66
C PHE A 621 -43.35 -29.24 14.79
N LYS A 622 -43.67 -29.23 13.49
CA LYS A 622 -43.17 -30.23 12.54
C LYS A 622 -41.65 -30.12 12.39
N ALA A 623 -41.11 -28.91 12.23
CA ALA A 623 -39.66 -28.70 12.12
C ALA A 623 -38.92 -29.21 13.37
N CYS A 624 -39.40 -28.90 14.57
CA CYS A 624 -38.78 -29.40 15.81
C CYS A 624 -38.81 -30.93 15.89
N HIS A 625 -39.92 -31.55 15.49
CA HIS A 625 -40.06 -33.01 15.47
C HIS A 625 -39.11 -33.66 14.46
N ASP A 626 -39.06 -33.12 13.24
CA ASP A 626 -38.26 -33.63 12.13
C ASP A 626 -36.76 -33.51 12.46
N ILE A 627 -36.31 -32.38 13.02
CA ILE A 627 -34.93 -32.21 13.52
C ILE A 627 -34.61 -33.29 14.55
N GLY A 628 -35.46 -33.49 15.55
CA GLY A 628 -35.29 -34.53 16.55
C GLY A 628 -35.23 -35.94 15.96
N GLN A 629 -36.03 -36.21 14.93
CA GLN A 629 -35.98 -37.48 14.21
C GLN A 629 -34.65 -37.66 13.46
N HIS A 630 -34.20 -36.66 12.70
CA HIS A 630 -32.92 -36.73 12.00
C HIS A 630 -31.73 -36.78 12.96
N ILE A 631 -31.84 -36.21 14.17
CA ILE A 631 -30.86 -36.42 15.22
C ILE A 631 -30.77 -37.91 15.56
N ARG A 632 -31.88 -38.56 15.90
CA ARG A 632 -31.92 -40.01 16.19
C ARG A 632 -31.40 -40.86 15.05
N ASP A 633 -31.82 -40.55 13.84
CA ASP A 633 -31.61 -41.42 12.68
C ASP A 633 -30.21 -41.26 12.07
N HIS A 634 -29.57 -40.10 12.22
CA HIS A 634 -28.37 -39.77 11.45
C HIS A 634 -27.20 -39.15 12.23
N ILE A 635 -27.39 -38.59 13.43
CA ILE A 635 -26.31 -37.89 14.16
C ILE A 635 -26.29 -38.20 15.67
N GLN A 636 -27.12 -39.15 16.13
CA GLN A 636 -27.27 -39.51 17.54
C GLN A 636 -25.96 -39.95 18.19
N GLU A 637 -25.08 -40.65 17.44
CA GLU A 637 -23.78 -41.10 17.93
C GLU A 637 -22.83 -39.95 18.26
N GLN A 638 -22.90 -38.84 17.51
CA GLN A 638 -22.07 -37.65 17.75
C GLN A 638 -22.70 -36.72 18.80
N VAL A 639 -24.02 -36.73 18.92
CA VAL A 639 -24.77 -35.89 19.88
C VAL A 639 -24.76 -36.48 21.28
N GLN A 640 -24.95 -37.79 21.42
CA GLN A 640 -24.98 -38.47 22.73
C GLN A 640 -23.64 -38.30 23.46
N ASP A 641 -23.68 -37.67 24.64
CA ASP A 641 -22.51 -37.33 25.46
C ASP A 641 -21.47 -36.41 24.78
N GLY A 642 -21.80 -35.86 23.60
CA GLY A 642 -20.92 -35.03 22.78
C GLY A 642 -21.00 -33.53 23.10
N HIS A 643 -20.00 -32.79 22.62
CA HIS A 643 -20.00 -31.32 22.61
C HIS A 643 -20.43 -30.83 21.22
N VAL A 644 -21.60 -30.20 21.14
CA VAL A 644 -22.21 -29.77 19.89
C VAL A 644 -22.02 -28.27 19.66
N LEU A 645 -21.57 -27.88 18.47
CA LEU A 645 -21.55 -26.50 18.01
C LEU A 645 -22.89 -26.14 17.37
N VAL A 646 -23.52 -25.06 17.82
CA VAL A 646 -24.67 -24.46 17.13
C VAL A 646 -24.23 -23.18 16.43
N ILE A 647 -24.61 -23.00 15.17
CA ILE A 647 -24.32 -21.76 14.42
C ILE A 647 -25.63 -21.00 14.23
N GLY A 648 -25.71 -19.83 14.86
CA GLY A 648 -26.88 -18.95 14.84
C GLY A 648 -28.04 -19.48 15.66
N SER A 649 -28.43 -18.75 16.71
CA SER A 649 -29.61 -19.04 17.51
C SER A 649 -29.90 -17.87 18.46
N GLN A 650 -31.03 -17.19 18.28
CA GLN A 650 -31.45 -16.11 19.18
C GLN A 650 -32.25 -16.61 20.39
N VAL A 651 -32.87 -17.80 20.30
CA VAL A 651 -33.64 -18.42 21.37
C VAL A 651 -33.24 -19.90 21.49
N PRO A 652 -33.16 -20.50 22.68
CA PRO A 652 -32.46 -21.77 22.89
C PRO A 652 -33.29 -23.02 22.53
N TRP A 653 -34.03 -22.99 21.41
CA TRP A 653 -34.94 -24.06 21.01
C TRP A 653 -34.19 -25.26 20.42
N LEU A 654 -33.18 -25.01 19.57
CA LEU A 654 -32.35 -26.05 18.96
C LEU A 654 -31.42 -26.65 20.00
N GLU A 655 -30.84 -25.80 20.84
CA GLU A 655 -30.05 -26.16 22.02
C GLU A 655 -30.83 -27.10 22.94
N ALA A 656 -32.10 -26.79 23.23
CA ALA A 656 -32.96 -27.64 24.04
C ALA A 656 -33.20 -29.02 23.40
N ILE A 657 -33.42 -29.09 22.08
CA ILE A 657 -33.56 -30.37 21.38
C ILE A 657 -32.25 -31.18 21.51
N LEU A 658 -31.09 -30.57 21.30
CA LEU A 658 -29.80 -31.25 21.41
C LEU A 658 -29.56 -31.81 22.83
N LEU A 659 -29.85 -31.03 23.86
CA LEU A 659 -29.76 -31.48 25.26
C LEU A 659 -30.72 -32.65 25.54
N GLU A 660 -31.92 -32.65 24.96
CA GLU A 660 -32.88 -33.77 25.09
C GLU A 660 -32.44 -35.04 24.35
N HIS A 661 -31.56 -34.89 23.36
CA HIS A 661 -30.92 -35.99 22.67
C HIS A 661 -29.58 -36.40 23.29
N GLY A 662 -29.26 -35.90 24.49
CA GLY A 662 -28.12 -36.35 25.27
C GLY A 662 -26.83 -35.57 25.02
N ALA A 663 -26.88 -34.40 24.36
CA ALA A 663 -25.71 -33.52 24.28
C ALA A 663 -25.20 -33.18 25.68
N LYS A 664 -23.91 -33.37 25.91
CA LYS A 664 -23.26 -33.06 27.19
C LYS A 664 -23.04 -31.56 27.38
N LYS A 665 -22.73 -30.86 26.29
CA LYS A 665 -22.52 -29.42 26.25
C LYS A 665 -22.91 -28.92 24.86
N VAL A 666 -23.50 -27.74 24.80
CA VAL A 666 -23.77 -27.04 23.54
C VAL A 666 -23.12 -25.67 23.61
N THR A 667 -22.36 -25.31 22.57
CA THR A 667 -21.82 -23.96 22.40
C THR A 667 -22.45 -23.34 21.17
N THR A 668 -23.11 -22.20 21.32
CA THR A 668 -23.71 -21.44 20.23
C THR A 668 -22.77 -20.31 19.80
N LEU A 669 -22.46 -20.25 18.50
CA LEU A 669 -21.75 -19.14 17.87
C LEU A 669 -22.78 -18.16 17.29
N GLU A 670 -22.81 -16.93 17.81
CA GLU A 670 -23.82 -15.92 17.47
C GLU A 670 -23.20 -14.51 17.44
N TYR A 671 -23.60 -13.66 16.50
CA TYR A 671 -23.12 -12.28 16.39
C TYR A 671 -23.69 -11.40 17.51
N VAL A 672 -24.93 -11.67 17.89
CA VAL A 672 -25.63 -10.95 18.95
C VAL A 672 -25.17 -11.45 20.33
N PRO A 673 -24.81 -10.55 21.26
CA PRO A 673 -24.56 -10.92 22.65
C PRO A 673 -25.79 -11.54 23.34
N ILE A 674 -25.60 -12.69 23.99
CA ILE A 674 -26.64 -13.38 24.78
C ILE A 674 -26.15 -13.60 26.21
N ASP A 675 -26.91 -13.12 27.21
CA ASP A 675 -26.70 -13.44 28.63
C ASP A 675 -27.20 -14.87 28.92
N ASN A 676 -26.33 -15.87 28.78
CA ASN A 676 -26.65 -17.26 29.08
C ASN A 676 -26.43 -17.61 30.56
N GLN A 677 -27.44 -18.21 31.18
CA GLN A 677 -27.42 -18.65 32.59
C GLN A 677 -27.52 -20.17 32.75
N HIS A 678 -27.70 -20.94 31.67
CA HIS A 678 -27.80 -22.40 31.76
C HIS A 678 -26.41 -23.06 31.75
N PRO A 679 -26.10 -23.96 32.71
CA PRO A 679 -24.74 -24.50 32.90
C PRO A 679 -24.25 -25.37 31.74
N ASP A 680 -25.14 -26.06 31.03
CA ASP A 680 -24.78 -26.93 29.90
C ASP A 680 -24.74 -26.20 28.55
N LEU A 681 -25.09 -24.91 28.53
CA LEU A 681 -25.00 -24.05 27.34
C LEU A 681 -23.82 -23.09 27.48
N GLU A 682 -23.32 -22.62 26.35
CA GLU A 682 -22.34 -21.54 26.24
C GLU A 682 -22.66 -20.75 24.97
N VAL A 683 -22.49 -19.43 25.01
CA VAL A 683 -22.61 -18.59 23.82
C VAL A 683 -21.28 -17.87 23.62
N LEU A 684 -20.76 -17.91 22.41
CA LEU A 684 -19.55 -17.21 22.00
C LEU A 684 -19.89 -16.27 20.85
N ASP A 685 -19.41 -15.04 20.93
CA ASP A 685 -19.36 -14.17 19.76
C ASP A 685 -18.14 -14.52 18.89
N PRO A 686 -18.09 -14.08 17.61
CA PRO A 686 -16.94 -14.35 16.75
C PRO A 686 -15.61 -13.89 17.35
N LYS A 687 -15.53 -12.74 18.06
CA LYS A 687 -14.28 -12.24 18.63
C LYS A 687 -13.74 -13.20 19.70
N GLU A 688 -14.59 -13.66 20.61
CA GLU A 688 -14.20 -14.60 21.66
C GLU A 688 -13.91 -15.99 21.08
N PHE A 689 -14.69 -16.46 20.10
CA PHE A 689 -14.44 -17.72 19.40
C PHE A 689 -13.04 -17.75 18.77
N ARG A 690 -12.67 -16.68 18.04
CA ARG A 690 -11.34 -16.53 17.45
C ARG A 690 -10.25 -16.50 18.52
N LYS A 691 -10.43 -15.68 19.56
CA LYS A 691 -9.45 -15.57 20.65
C LYS A 691 -9.16 -16.93 21.28
N ARG A 692 -10.20 -17.71 21.61
CA ARG A 692 -10.03 -19.05 22.19
C ARG A 692 -9.36 -20.02 21.24
N PHE A 693 -9.62 -19.93 19.94
CA PHE A 693 -8.91 -20.74 18.95
C PHE A 693 -7.42 -20.41 18.91
N THR A 694 -7.06 -19.12 18.84
CA THR A 694 -5.67 -18.64 18.85
C THR A 694 -4.93 -19.05 20.11
N GLU A 695 -5.60 -19.03 21.26
CA GLU A 695 -5.04 -19.43 22.56
C GLU A 695 -4.99 -20.96 22.75
N GLY A 696 -5.52 -21.76 21.81
CA GLY A 696 -5.64 -23.21 21.94
C GLY A 696 -6.66 -23.65 23.02
N ALA A 697 -7.53 -22.74 23.44
CA ALA A 697 -8.56 -22.94 24.47
C ALA A 697 -9.92 -23.35 23.90
N LEU A 698 -10.13 -23.25 22.58
CA LEU A 698 -11.38 -23.67 21.93
C LEU A 698 -11.41 -25.21 21.79
N PRO A 699 -12.46 -25.89 22.29
CA PRO A 699 -12.57 -27.34 22.14
C PRO A 699 -12.85 -27.73 20.69
N GLN A 700 -12.55 -28.98 20.35
CA GLN A 700 -13.09 -29.59 19.12
C GLN A 700 -14.50 -30.12 19.37
N PHE A 701 -15.37 -29.94 18.39
CA PHE A 701 -16.79 -30.31 18.47
C PHE A 701 -17.06 -31.67 17.83
N ASP A 702 -17.90 -32.48 18.48
CA ASP A 702 -18.28 -33.83 18.01
C ASP A 702 -19.37 -33.76 16.93
N ALA A 703 -20.24 -32.74 17.00
CA ALA A 703 -21.29 -32.46 16.04
C ALA A 703 -21.46 -30.96 15.82
N MET A 704 -22.09 -30.59 14.70
CA MET A 704 -22.58 -29.24 14.45
C MET A 704 -24.08 -29.27 14.10
N ALA A 705 -24.82 -28.26 14.51
CA ALA A 705 -26.21 -28.08 14.12
C ALA A 705 -26.50 -26.61 13.78
N THR A 706 -27.28 -26.38 12.74
CA THR A 706 -27.76 -25.04 12.38
C THR A 706 -29.07 -25.16 11.62
N PHE A 707 -29.98 -24.23 11.85
CA PHE A 707 -31.27 -24.20 11.18
C PHE A 707 -31.71 -22.75 10.97
N SER A 708 -31.82 -22.36 9.69
CA SER A 708 -32.13 -21.00 9.26
C SER A 708 -31.22 -19.94 9.88
N SER A 709 -29.94 -19.95 9.51
CA SER A 709 -28.94 -19.02 10.03
C SER A 709 -27.82 -18.76 9.03
N LEU A 710 -27.29 -19.80 8.37
CA LEU A 710 -26.19 -19.68 7.41
C LEU A 710 -26.55 -18.79 6.20
N GLU A 711 -27.78 -18.90 5.70
CA GLU A 711 -28.30 -18.14 4.57
C GLU A 711 -28.29 -16.62 4.76
N HIS A 712 -28.12 -16.15 5.99
CA HIS A 712 -28.08 -14.74 6.33
C HIS A 712 -26.64 -14.17 6.41
N SER A 713 -25.64 -15.05 6.49
CA SER A 713 -24.25 -14.65 6.78
C SER A 713 -23.63 -13.81 5.66
N GLY A 714 -23.15 -12.62 6.01
CA GLY A 714 -22.48 -11.69 5.09
C GLY A 714 -23.42 -10.78 4.29
N LEU A 715 -24.72 -10.81 4.60
CA LEU A 715 -25.72 -9.91 4.00
C LEU A 715 -25.90 -8.61 4.79
N GLY A 716 -25.27 -8.50 5.97
CA GLY A 716 -25.31 -7.32 6.83
C GLY A 716 -26.59 -7.13 7.65
N ARG A 717 -27.62 -7.95 7.40
CA ARG A 717 -28.95 -7.88 8.02
C ARG A 717 -28.90 -7.81 9.55
N TYR A 718 -27.96 -8.49 10.20
CA TYR A 718 -27.84 -8.58 11.66
C TYR A 718 -26.71 -7.71 12.23
N GLY A 719 -26.18 -6.76 11.45
CA GLY A 719 -25.04 -5.93 11.84
C GLY A 719 -23.68 -6.56 11.52
N ASP A 720 -23.65 -7.69 10.83
CA ASP A 720 -22.45 -8.25 10.19
C ASP A 720 -21.97 -7.37 9.02
N GLY A 721 -20.69 -7.46 8.66
CA GLY A 721 -20.15 -6.78 7.49
C GLY A 721 -20.60 -7.42 6.17
N ILE A 722 -20.67 -6.63 5.09
CA ILE A 722 -20.96 -7.16 3.75
C ILE A 722 -19.85 -8.10 3.28
N ASN A 723 -20.19 -9.38 3.17
CA ASN A 723 -19.29 -10.44 2.79
C ASN A 723 -20.00 -11.45 1.87
N PRO A 724 -19.74 -11.43 0.55
CA PRO A 724 -20.35 -12.36 -0.40
C PRO A 724 -20.17 -13.85 -0.07
N TRP A 725 -19.15 -14.19 0.71
CA TRP A 725 -18.77 -15.56 1.07
C TRP A 725 -18.96 -15.87 2.56
N GLY A 726 -19.71 -15.05 3.30
CA GLY A 726 -19.89 -15.20 4.75
C GLY A 726 -20.34 -16.60 5.17
N ASP A 727 -21.36 -17.14 4.52
CA ASP A 727 -21.85 -18.51 4.68
C ASP A 727 -20.77 -19.59 4.44
N LEU A 728 -19.98 -19.45 3.36
CA LEU A 728 -18.90 -20.39 3.03
C LEU A 728 -17.79 -20.35 4.08
N ILE A 729 -17.41 -19.15 4.52
CA ILE A 729 -16.41 -18.93 5.56
C ILE A 729 -16.89 -19.53 6.89
N THR A 730 -18.15 -19.30 7.28
CA THR A 730 -18.73 -19.86 8.51
C THR A 730 -18.74 -21.39 8.48
N MET A 731 -19.10 -22.00 7.35
CA MET A 731 -19.03 -23.45 7.18
C MET A 731 -17.59 -23.99 7.21
N ALA A 732 -16.63 -23.28 6.61
CA ALA A 732 -15.22 -23.65 6.67
C ALA A 732 -14.68 -23.58 8.11
N LYS A 733 -15.06 -22.56 8.89
CA LYS A 733 -14.75 -22.46 10.33
C LYS A 733 -15.29 -23.65 11.11
N ALA A 734 -16.56 -24.00 10.88
CA ALA A 734 -17.18 -25.16 11.49
C ALA A 734 -16.41 -26.44 11.15
N TRP A 735 -16.05 -26.64 9.88
CA TRP A 735 -15.22 -27.77 9.44
C TRP A 735 -13.88 -27.81 10.18
N CYS A 736 -13.20 -26.67 10.35
CA CYS A 736 -11.90 -26.57 11.02
C CYS A 736 -11.95 -26.96 12.51
N VAL A 737 -13.04 -26.66 13.22
CA VAL A 737 -13.18 -26.95 14.66
C VAL A 737 -13.89 -28.26 14.96
N MET A 738 -14.51 -28.91 13.97
CA MET A 738 -15.12 -30.22 14.12
C MET A 738 -14.07 -31.35 14.13
N ARG A 739 -14.35 -32.40 14.90
CA ARG A 739 -13.54 -33.63 14.89
C ARG A 739 -13.69 -34.39 13.57
N PRO A 740 -12.64 -35.09 13.10
CA PRO A 740 -12.79 -36.08 12.03
C PRO A 740 -13.90 -37.08 12.35
N GLY A 741 -14.77 -37.37 11.38
CA GLY A 741 -15.97 -38.18 11.57
C GLY A 741 -17.15 -37.47 12.24
N GLY A 742 -17.00 -36.23 12.70
CA GLY A 742 -18.09 -35.41 13.19
C GLY A 742 -19.11 -35.13 12.10
N ARG A 743 -20.40 -35.10 12.46
CA ARG A 743 -21.50 -34.83 11.53
C ARG A 743 -22.09 -33.44 11.78
N ALA A 744 -22.61 -32.84 10.72
CA ALA A 744 -23.36 -31.59 10.79
C ALA A 744 -24.79 -31.79 10.31
N LEU A 745 -25.74 -31.26 11.07
CA LEU A 745 -27.15 -31.14 10.71
C LEU A 745 -27.41 -29.70 10.26
N VAL A 746 -27.77 -29.50 9.00
CA VAL A 746 -27.92 -28.17 8.40
C VAL A 746 -29.30 -28.06 7.76
N GLY A 747 -30.11 -27.12 8.22
CA GLY A 747 -31.35 -26.70 7.58
C GLY A 747 -31.19 -25.30 6.97
N VAL A 748 -31.31 -25.21 5.65
CA VAL A 748 -31.23 -23.95 4.88
C VAL A 748 -32.29 -23.92 3.78
N PRO A 749 -32.72 -22.74 3.29
CA PRO A 749 -33.68 -22.64 2.18
C PRO A 749 -33.16 -23.26 0.88
N VAL A 750 -33.93 -24.18 0.29
CA VAL A 750 -33.53 -24.88 -0.95
C VAL A 750 -34.46 -24.54 -2.12
N GLY A 751 -33.88 -24.33 -3.30
CA GLY A 751 -34.60 -24.08 -4.53
C GLY A 751 -33.67 -23.97 -5.73
N TYR A 752 -33.67 -22.80 -6.37
CA TYR A 752 -32.66 -22.44 -7.36
C TYR A 752 -31.61 -21.53 -6.72
N ASP A 753 -30.44 -21.45 -7.33
CA ASP A 753 -29.39 -20.54 -6.86
C ASP A 753 -29.86 -19.09 -7.00
N ALA A 754 -30.03 -18.40 -5.87
CA ALA A 754 -30.37 -16.99 -5.82
C ALA A 754 -29.91 -16.35 -4.50
N VAL A 755 -29.77 -15.03 -4.52
CA VAL A 755 -29.71 -14.22 -3.30
C VAL A 755 -30.89 -13.24 -3.31
N LEU A 756 -31.72 -13.32 -2.27
CA LEU A 756 -32.76 -12.34 -1.97
C LEU A 756 -32.14 -11.30 -1.04
N PHE A 757 -31.50 -10.28 -1.61
CA PHE A 757 -30.64 -9.37 -0.86
C PHE A 757 -31.42 -8.24 -0.17
N ASN A 758 -31.19 -7.97 1.12
CA ASN A 758 -30.24 -8.56 2.08
C ASN A 758 -30.86 -9.65 3.00
N GLY A 759 -32.06 -10.13 2.68
CA GLY A 759 -32.81 -11.07 3.50
C GLY A 759 -32.15 -12.45 3.67
N CYS A 760 -31.90 -13.17 2.58
CA CYS A 760 -31.34 -14.54 2.63
C CYS A 760 -30.79 -15.04 1.28
N LYS A 761 -30.00 -16.12 1.32
CA LYS A 761 -29.63 -16.93 0.15
C LYS A 761 -30.58 -18.11 -0.03
N LEU A 762 -30.91 -18.43 -1.28
CA LEU A 762 -31.61 -19.66 -1.68
C LEU A 762 -30.61 -20.59 -2.34
N TYR A 763 -30.48 -21.81 -1.83
CA TYR A 763 -29.43 -22.72 -2.25
C TYR A 763 -29.93 -23.68 -3.34
N GLY A 764 -29.32 -23.61 -4.52
CA GLY A 764 -29.42 -24.61 -5.59
C GLY A 764 -28.18 -25.49 -5.63
N HIS A 765 -28.01 -26.26 -6.71
CA HIS A 765 -26.89 -27.22 -6.80
C HIS A 765 -25.52 -26.52 -6.71
N LEU A 766 -25.37 -25.32 -7.29
CA LEU A 766 -24.09 -24.63 -7.30
C LEU A 766 -23.73 -24.13 -5.90
N GLN A 767 -24.61 -23.37 -5.25
CA GLN A 767 -24.32 -22.85 -3.91
C GLN A 767 -24.23 -23.97 -2.87
N LEU A 768 -25.04 -25.04 -2.96
CA LEU A 768 -24.91 -26.20 -2.05
C LEU A 768 -23.54 -26.90 -2.19
N SER A 769 -23.02 -27.01 -3.42
CA SER A 769 -21.70 -27.61 -3.66
C SER A 769 -20.59 -26.80 -2.99
N HIS A 770 -20.70 -25.47 -2.99
CA HIS A 770 -19.76 -24.59 -2.29
C HIS A 770 -19.97 -24.59 -0.77
N LEU A 771 -21.21 -24.49 -0.30
CA LEU A 771 -21.55 -24.45 1.13
C LEU A 771 -21.04 -25.70 1.88
N PHE A 772 -21.13 -26.86 1.24
CA PHE A 772 -20.74 -28.15 1.82
C PHE A 772 -19.40 -28.68 1.34
N THR A 773 -18.51 -27.78 0.88
CA THR A 773 -17.15 -28.15 0.47
C THR A 773 -16.44 -28.91 1.58
N ASN A 774 -15.63 -29.92 1.21
CA ASN A 774 -14.84 -30.78 2.11
C ASN A 774 -15.67 -31.67 3.05
N PHE A 775 -17.00 -31.64 3.00
CA PHE A 775 -17.86 -32.57 3.71
C PHE A 775 -18.36 -33.70 2.80
N GLU A 776 -18.54 -34.89 3.39
CA GLU A 776 -19.20 -36.03 2.76
C GLU A 776 -20.73 -35.90 2.87
N GLN A 777 -21.45 -36.16 1.78
CA GLN A 777 -22.92 -36.10 1.75
C GLN A 777 -23.54 -37.40 2.29
N ILE A 778 -24.13 -37.36 3.50
CA ILE A 778 -24.70 -38.54 4.15
C ILE A 778 -26.17 -38.72 3.80
N TYR A 779 -26.98 -37.68 4.03
CA TYR A 779 -28.42 -37.73 3.86
C TYR A 779 -29.00 -36.35 3.56
N THR A 780 -30.04 -36.30 2.73
CA THR A 780 -30.95 -35.16 2.70
C THR A 780 -32.34 -35.62 2.26
N GLU A 781 -33.36 -34.93 2.75
CA GLU A 781 -34.74 -35.03 2.27
C GLU A 781 -35.06 -34.01 1.16
N ALA A 782 -34.08 -33.17 0.80
CA ALA A 782 -34.25 -32.15 -0.23
C ALA A 782 -34.57 -32.79 -1.58
N ASN A 783 -35.67 -32.36 -2.21
CA ASN A 783 -35.95 -32.76 -3.57
C ASN A 783 -35.16 -31.89 -4.56
N MET A 784 -33.97 -32.37 -4.92
CA MET A 784 -33.06 -31.71 -5.87
C MET A 784 -33.60 -31.67 -7.32
N THR A 785 -34.78 -32.23 -7.62
CA THR A 785 -35.38 -32.18 -8.96
C THR A 785 -36.37 -31.03 -9.18
N ILE A 786 -36.67 -30.24 -8.15
CA ILE A 786 -37.62 -29.12 -8.25
C ILE A 786 -37.01 -28.03 -9.15
N ASN A 787 -37.55 -27.91 -10.36
CA ASN A 787 -37.24 -26.82 -11.29
C ASN A 787 -38.25 -25.68 -11.05
N ALA A 788 -37.81 -24.43 -10.98
CA ALA A 788 -38.67 -23.27 -10.68
C ALA A 788 -39.87 -23.10 -11.65
N LYS A 789 -39.82 -23.75 -12.81
CA LYS A 789 -40.91 -23.79 -13.79
C LYS A 789 -42.08 -24.69 -13.39
N ASP A 790 -41.87 -25.65 -12.49
CA ASP A 790 -42.86 -26.64 -12.06
C ASP A 790 -43.62 -26.21 -10.80
N ILE A 791 -43.27 -25.05 -10.22
CA ILE A 791 -44.01 -24.40 -9.12
C ILE A 791 -45.16 -23.57 -9.73
N PRO A 792 -46.44 -23.87 -9.43
CA PRO A 792 -47.60 -23.17 -9.98
C PRO A 792 -47.53 -21.65 -9.74
N GLY A 793 -47.99 -20.85 -10.71
CA GLY A 793 -47.80 -19.39 -10.75
C GLY A 793 -48.38 -18.59 -9.58
N GLU A 794 -49.28 -19.14 -8.77
CA GLU A 794 -49.77 -18.49 -7.54
C GLU A 794 -48.88 -18.78 -6.30
N ASP A 795 -48.03 -19.82 -6.34
CA ASP A 795 -47.11 -20.25 -5.28
C ASP A 795 -45.66 -19.75 -5.48
N ARG A 796 -45.40 -18.94 -6.52
CA ARG A 796 -44.11 -18.25 -6.73
C ARG A 796 -43.82 -17.13 -5.72
N LYS A 797 -44.65 -16.97 -4.69
CA LYS A 797 -44.34 -16.03 -3.61
C LYS A 797 -43.17 -16.60 -2.80
N TYR A 798 -42.08 -15.83 -2.72
CA TYR A 798 -40.84 -16.16 -1.99
C TYR A 798 -41.05 -16.71 -0.57
N THR A 799 -42.18 -16.36 0.06
CA THR A 799 -42.63 -16.88 1.35
C THR A 799 -42.65 -18.41 1.39
N ASN A 800 -43.06 -19.10 0.32
CA ASN A 800 -43.13 -20.56 0.31
C ASN A 800 -41.76 -21.25 0.19
N LEU A 801 -40.75 -20.58 -0.36
CA LEU A 801 -39.39 -21.13 -0.51
C LEU A 801 -38.52 -20.86 0.72
N PHE A 802 -38.73 -19.73 1.38
CA PHE A 802 -38.07 -19.42 2.67
C PHE A 802 -38.45 -20.42 3.77
N ASP A 803 -39.70 -20.91 3.74
CA ASP A 803 -40.22 -21.89 4.70
C ASP A 803 -39.78 -23.34 4.38
N TYR A 804 -39.31 -23.62 3.15
CA TYR A 804 -38.83 -24.96 2.78
C TYR A 804 -37.33 -25.10 3.04
N GLN A 805 -37.01 -25.58 4.25
CA GLN A 805 -35.64 -25.81 4.70
C GLN A 805 -35.41 -27.29 5.03
N PRO A 806 -35.21 -28.15 4.01
CA PRO A 806 -34.97 -29.58 4.23
C PRO A 806 -33.67 -29.80 5.00
N ILE A 807 -33.61 -30.89 5.75
CA ILE A 807 -32.41 -31.25 6.50
C ILE A 807 -31.35 -31.87 5.60
N PHE A 808 -30.11 -31.39 5.74
CA PHE A 808 -28.89 -32.00 5.23
C PHE A 808 -28.07 -32.58 6.39
N ILE A 809 -27.62 -33.82 6.23
CA ILE A 809 -26.63 -34.43 7.09
C ILE A 809 -25.36 -34.62 6.26
N ILE A 810 -24.29 -34.00 6.75
CA ILE A 810 -22.96 -34.05 6.14
C ILE A 810 -21.93 -34.48 7.17
N GLN A 811 -20.80 -35.04 6.75
CA GLN A 811 -19.79 -35.60 7.64
C GLN A 811 -18.39 -35.09 7.29
N LYS A 812 -17.61 -34.70 8.30
CA LYS A 812 -16.19 -34.41 8.12
C LYS A 812 -15.45 -35.75 7.89
N PRO A 813 -14.63 -35.89 6.84
CA PRO A 813 -13.89 -37.12 6.57
C PRO A 813 -13.09 -37.63 7.78
N LEU A 814 -12.92 -38.96 7.89
CA LEU A 814 -12.16 -39.59 8.98
C LEU A 814 -10.64 -39.40 8.88
N ILE A 815 -10.15 -39.14 7.66
CA ILE A 815 -8.74 -38.91 7.36
C ILE A 815 -8.68 -37.58 6.62
N ASP A 816 -7.84 -36.65 7.07
CA ASP A 816 -7.49 -35.49 6.25
C ASP A 816 -6.78 -36.02 5.00
N ASN A 817 -7.48 -36.05 3.86
CA ASN A 817 -7.06 -36.66 2.59
C ASN A 817 -5.79 -36.04 1.95
N LYS A 818 -4.94 -35.34 2.69
CA LYS A 818 -3.65 -34.82 2.20
C LYS A 818 -2.57 -35.90 2.03
N SER A 819 -2.81 -37.17 2.38
CA SER A 819 -1.80 -38.24 2.29
C SER A 819 -1.99 -39.28 1.18
N GLU A 820 -3.09 -39.27 0.41
CA GLU A 820 -3.28 -40.17 -0.72
C GLU A 820 -4.02 -39.48 -1.89
N LEU A 821 -3.30 -38.61 -2.63
CA LEU A 821 -3.57 -38.28 -4.03
C LEU A 821 -2.31 -37.75 -4.73
#